data_AF-A0A6M2ET98-F1
#
_entry.id   AF-A0A6M2ET98-F1
#
_cell.length_a   1.000
_cell.length_b   1.000
_cell.length_c   1.000
_cell.angle_alpha   90.00
_cell.angle_beta   90.00
_cell.angle_gamma   90.00
#
_symmetry.space_group_name_H-M   'P 1'
#
loop_
_entity.id
_entity.type
_entity.pdbx_description
1 polymer ?
#
loop_
_entity_poly.entity_id
_entity_poly.type
_entity_poly.pdbx_seq_one_letter_code
_entity_poly.pdbx_strand_id
1 'polypeptide(L)'
;MKMEQGMQLIDGNGRFNVDGLKDFMTATEFAQSGLSYAIVAIIGSQSSGKSTLMNQTFHTNFEEMDAYNGRRQTTKGIWIAKCSDIDPFTIAMDFEGTDSNQRGEDDTAFEKQSTLFALAIADVVLINMWYKDIGLENAASRPLLKTVFQVMKRLFKPRKKTLLFVLRDHSKTPLEHLKTALLEDIEKIWAAVAEPETRCSAPLREFFNVEITALPHYEFQEEKFKEQVAQLRQRFVHSIYPGGLVGDREEVEPASGFPLRAEEIWKIIKDNRDLDLPAVKVMVATVRCEEIAGEKLKCFTFDEDWLKMKKTVQNCPVSGFGGAVSSILETYLSEYDREVVYFDQEVRNAKRRLLLSNALMVVRDAYDTMLMHLYSNTFNRFKTSLEQSQNEGQQYVAAIHFYSQLCMREFDQGCEDAAIQQSEWNASKFREKLICDMLSEMMAKYKKRITRALAKRVESLLEAGERDTWASIRNLFECNTEAAVSEFSDAAVSFNLNSSEIDTKSQHLREHARNLLEMKAREAAAAGRVLMRMKYRFSQVLGDYENSMSWYNWTEEKNLDEVERNALSESLRILSIMAAMRFDEMPDQIEMGLYSSLMDRTVPDPSLPNTFMAATLDPLASDTWEEVSPKATTLLKPEDCKSLWMNFIEKIKPMMTGARSRLDGHRKTGSYAAAAVAAAVGAAAAIAAAVAAAAAAGAVVAGPAAVLDAGVATFMRVMRL
;
A
#
# COMPACT_ATOMS: atom_id res chain seq x y z
N MET A 1 -34.74 39.59 -17.11
CA MET A 1 -34.60 41.06 -17.21
C MET A 1 -34.06 41.36 -18.59
N LYS A 2 -34.79 42.09 -19.44
CA LYS A 2 -34.16 42.64 -20.65
C LYS A 2 -33.16 43.69 -20.17
N MET A 3 -31.86 43.47 -20.38
CA MET A 3 -30.86 44.53 -20.25
C MET A 3 -31.10 45.50 -21.41
N GLU A 4 -32.02 46.46 -21.22
CA GLU A 4 -32.37 47.46 -22.24
C GLU A 4 -31.38 48.63 -22.29
N GLN A 5 -30.39 48.67 -21.38
CA GLN A 5 -29.33 49.70 -21.35
C GLN A 5 -27.95 49.05 -21.37
N GLY A 6 -26.98 49.73 -22.00
CA GLY A 6 -25.57 49.35 -21.95
C GLY A 6 -25.03 49.34 -20.51
N MET A 7 -24.03 48.50 -20.25
CA MET A 7 -23.36 48.36 -18.96
C MET A 7 -22.05 49.16 -18.94
N GLN A 8 -21.82 49.98 -17.92
CA GLN A 8 -20.55 50.71 -17.75
C GLN A 8 -19.45 49.76 -17.26
N LEU A 9 -18.54 49.39 -18.16
CA LEU A 9 -17.40 48.51 -17.90
C LEU A 9 -16.30 49.21 -17.09
N ILE A 10 -15.97 50.45 -17.47
CA ILE A 10 -14.98 51.27 -16.78
C ILE A 10 -15.62 52.63 -16.52
N ASP A 11 -15.55 53.13 -15.29
CA ASP A 11 -16.08 54.46 -14.94
C ASP A 11 -15.16 55.62 -15.38
N GLY A 12 -15.62 56.87 -15.25
CA GLY A 12 -14.82 58.04 -15.62
C GLY A 12 -13.50 58.20 -14.84
N ASN A 13 -13.38 57.54 -13.68
CA ASN A 13 -12.19 57.53 -12.83
C ASN A 13 -11.28 56.31 -13.13
N GLY A 14 -11.60 55.54 -14.17
CA GLY A 14 -10.85 54.36 -14.57
C GLY A 14 -11.01 53.16 -13.62
N ARG A 15 -12.09 53.06 -12.84
CA ARG A 15 -12.40 51.85 -12.05
C ARG A 15 -13.15 50.84 -12.90
N PHE A 16 -12.69 49.59 -12.87
CA PHE A 16 -13.28 48.48 -13.61
C PHE A 16 -14.45 47.87 -12.83
N ASN A 17 -15.56 47.61 -13.50
CA ASN A 17 -16.79 47.09 -12.91
C ASN A 17 -16.88 45.56 -13.06
N VAL A 18 -16.21 44.84 -12.15
CA VAL A 18 -16.13 43.37 -12.16
C VAL A 18 -17.51 42.73 -11.98
N ASP A 19 -18.29 43.18 -10.99
CA ASP A 19 -19.60 42.62 -10.68
C ASP A 19 -20.59 42.83 -11.81
N GLY A 20 -20.67 44.06 -12.35
CA GLY A 20 -21.53 44.37 -13.47
C GLY A 20 -21.16 43.59 -14.73
N LEU A 21 -19.86 43.33 -14.96
CA LEU A 21 -19.44 42.50 -16.08
C LEU A 21 -19.91 41.08 -15.87
N LYS A 22 -19.71 40.49 -14.69
CA LYS A 22 -20.17 39.13 -14.38
C LYS A 22 -21.69 38.97 -14.57
N ASP A 23 -22.48 39.96 -14.15
CA ASP A 23 -23.93 39.98 -14.34
C ASP A 23 -24.30 40.06 -15.83
N PHE A 24 -23.60 40.91 -16.60
CA PHE A 24 -23.78 41.01 -18.05
C PHE A 24 -23.47 39.69 -18.77
N MET A 25 -22.37 39.02 -18.41
CA MET A 25 -21.97 37.73 -18.98
C MET A 25 -23.02 36.65 -18.73
N THR A 26 -23.58 36.63 -17.52
CA THR A 26 -24.60 35.67 -17.11
C THR A 26 -25.93 35.94 -17.80
N ALA A 27 -26.38 37.19 -17.81
CA ALA A 27 -27.65 37.60 -18.41
C ALA A 27 -27.69 37.42 -19.94
N THR A 28 -26.54 37.48 -20.60
CA THR A 28 -26.43 37.36 -22.06
C THR A 28 -26.02 35.96 -22.53
N GLU A 29 -25.66 35.06 -21.61
CA GLU A 29 -25.10 33.73 -21.88
C GLU A 29 -23.82 33.76 -22.73
N PHE A 30 -23.05 34.85 -22.65
CA PHE A 30 -21.91 35.08 -23.54
C PHE A 30 -20.86 33.96 -23.46
N ALA A 31 -20.62 33.40 -22.26
CA ALA A 31 -19.67 32.30 -22.05
C ALA A 31 -19.98 31.05 -22.90
N GLN A 32 -21.25 30.80 -23.26
CA GLN A 32 -21.66 29.66 -24.08
C GLN A 32 -21.31 29.84 -25.57
N SER A 33 -20.97 31.06 -25.99
CA SER A 33 -20.63 31.37 -27.39
C SER A 33 -19.27 30.78 -27.82
N GLY A 34 -18.46 30.26 -26.89
CA GLY A 34 -17.17 29.65 -27.20
C GLY A 34 -16.24 30.63 -27.93
N LEU A 35 -15.85 30.30 -29.16
CA LEU A 35 -15.09 31.19 -30.06
C LEU A 35 -15.99 31.97 -31.02
N SER A 36 -17.30 31.71 -31.06
CA SER A 36 -18.25 32.35 -31.98
C SER A 36 -18.71 33.70 -31.46
N TYR A 37 -17.77 34.63 -31.34
CA TYR A 37 -18.06 36.01 -30.99
C TYR A 37 -17.13 37.02 -31.65
N ALA A 38 -17.53 38.29 -31.65
CA ALA A 38 -16.71 39.42 -32.04
C ALA A 38 -16.89 40.60 -31.08
N ILE A 39 -15.82 41.37 -30.88
CA ILE A 39 -15.84 42.59 -30.08
C ILE A 39 -15.59 43.78 -31.01
N VAL A 40 -16.51 44.74 -31.00
CA VAL A 40 -16.44 45.96 -31.80
C VAL A 40 -16.33 47.17 -30.87
N ALA A 41 -15.25 47.93 -30.99
CA ALA A 41 -15.05 49.18 -30.25
C ALA A 41 -15.18 50.39 -31.17
N ILE A 42 -15.74 51.49 -30.69
CA ILE A 42 -15.74 52.78 -31.39
C ILE A 42 -14.85 53.79 -30.68
N ILE A 43 -13.97 54.45 -31.42
CA ILE A 43 -13.12 55.56 -30.96
C ILE A 43 -13.27 56.76 -31.89
N GLY A 44 -13.02 57.95 -31.36
CA GLY A 44 -13.09 59.20 -32.11
C GLY A 44 -13.35 60.42 -31.23
N SER A 45 -13.27 61.60 -31.83
CA SER A 45 -13.38 62.87 -31.11
C SER A 45 -14.69 63.01 -30.33
N GLN A 46 -14.66 63.83 -29.29
CA GLN A 46 -15.83 64.15 -28.48
C GLN A 46 -16.94 64.76 -29.35
N SER A 47 -18.19 64.37 -29.09
CA SER A 47 -19.36 64.89 -29.81
C SER A 47 -19.41 64.59 -31.32
N SER A 48 -18.67 63.58 -31.80
CA SER A 48 -18.69 63.16 -33.22
C SER A 48 -19.86 62.22 -33.59
N GLY A 49 -20.80 61.98 -32.69
CA GLY A 49 -21.95 61.08 -32.92
C GLY A 49 -21.60 59.59 -32.85
N LYS A 50 -20.67 59.20 -31.98
CA LYS A 50 -20.25 57.79 -31.75
C LYS A 50 -21.39 56.93 -31.22
N SER A 51 -21.95 57.30 -30.08
CA SER A 51 -23.04 56.58 -29.41
C SER A 51 -24.27 56.47 -30.33
N THR A 52 -24.61 57.54 -31.04
CA THR A 52 -25.66 57.52 -32.09
C THR A 52 -25.35 56.51 -33.20
N LEU A 53 -24.11 56.49 -33.72
CA LEU A 53 -23.74 55.50 -34.73
C LEU A 53 -23.82 54.06 -34.21
N MET A 54 -23.39 53.83 -32.97
CA MET A 54 -23.45 52.51 -32.35
C MET A 54 -24.89 52.06 -32.15
N ASN A 55 -25.76 52.94 -31.63
CA ASN A 55 -27.17 52.66 -31.44
C ASN A 55 -27.87 52.32 -32.76
N GLN A 56 -27.61 53.09 -33.82
CA GLN A 56 -28.20 52.84 -35.14
C GLN A 56 -27.64 51.59 -35.82
N THR A 57 -26.32 51.34 -35.72
CA THR A 57 -25.67 50.20 -36.40
C THR A 57 -25.91 48.89 -35.68
N PHE A 58 -25.81 48.87 -34.35
CA PHE A 58 -25.82 47.66 -33.54
C PHE A 58 -27.11 47.43 -32.76
N HIS A 59 -28.07 48.36 -32.85
CA HIS A 59 -29.34 48.33 -32.13
C HIS A 59 -29.10 48.27 -30.61
N THR A 60 -28.18 49.13 -30.15
CA THR A 60 -27.84 49.35 -28.74
C THR A 60 -28.57 50.56 -28.19
N ASN A 61 -28.40 50.83 -26.89
CA ASN A 61 -29.04 51.95 -26.19
C ASN A 61 -28.03 52.67 -25.29
N PHE A 62 -26.91 53.11 -25.88
CA PHE A 62 -25.94 53.99 -25.21
C PHE A 62 -26.51 55.40 -25.06
N GLU A 63 -26.08 56.12 -24.04
CA GLU A 63 -26.52 57.50 -23.80
C GLU A 63 -26.03 58.43 -24.92
N GLU A 64 -26.96 59.17 -25.54
CA GLU A 64 -26.66 60.13 -26.60
C GLU A 64 -26.69 61.57 -26.09
N MET A 65 -25.94 62.45 -26.76
CA MET A 65 -25.91 63.86 -26.39
C MET A 65 -27.27 64.51 -26.67
N ASP A 66 -27.87 65.10 -25.64
CA ASP A 66 -29.01 65.98 -25.84
C ASP A 66 -28.55 67.36 -26.32
N ALA A 67 -28.76 67.62 -27.61
CA ALA A 67 -28.40 68.88 -28.26
C ALA A 67 -29.05 70.11 -27.61
N TYR A 68 -30.23 69.96 -26.98
CA TYR A 68 -30.93 71.06 -26.32
C TYR A 68 -30.28 71.48 -25.00
N ASN A 69 -29.55 70.56 -24.36
CA ASN A 69 -28.81 70.80 -23.11
C ASN A 69 -27.37 71.28 -23.34
N GLY A 70 -26.99 71.51 -24.60
CA GLY A 70 -25.69 72.02 -25.02
C GLY A 70 -24.64 70.93 -25.23
N ARG A 71 -23.53 71.32 -25.89
CA ARG A 71 -22.42 70.40 -26.18
C ARG A 71 -21.63 70.09 -24.91
N ARG A 72 -21.87 68.92 -24.30
CA ARG A 72 -21.20 68.44 -23.08
C ARG A 72 -20.71 67.01 -23.27
N GLN A 73 -19.80 66.56 -22.41
CA GLN A 73 -19.44 65.15 -22.37
C GLN A 73 -20.63 64.28 -22.00
N THR A 74 -21.00 63.37 -22.91
CA THR A 74 -22.09 62.40 -22.72
C THR A 74 -21.53 61.07 -22.20
N THR A 75 -20.73 60.39 -23.01
CA THR A 75 -20.10 59.13 -22.60
C THR A 75 -18.97 59.41 -21.61
N LYS A 76 -19.08 58.87 -20.39
CA LYS A 76 -18.02 58.83 -19.39
C LYS A 76 -17.55 57.39 -19.17
N GLY A 77 -16.27 57.14 -19.31
CA GLY A 77 -15.67 55.83 -19.21
C GLY A 77 -15.88 54.98 -20.47
N ILE A 78 -16.04 53.67 -20.28
CA ILE A 78 -16.23 52.70 -21.36
C ILE A 78 -17.48 51.89 -21.06
N TRP A 79 -18.35 51.78 -22.06
CA TRP A 79 -19.63 51.09 -21.96
C TRP A 79 -19.69 49.90 -22.91
N ILE A 80 -20.37 48.83 -22.53
CA ILE A 80 -20.57 47.64 -23.36
C ILE A 80 -22.04 47.29 -23.52
N ALA A 81 -22.41 46.73 -24.66
CA ALA A 81 -23.76 46.23 -24.92
C ALA A 81 -23.72 45.04 -25.87
N LYS A 82 -24.68 44.12 -25.71
CA LYS A 82 -24.92 43.03 -26.67
C LYS A 82 -25.62 43.61 -27.91
N CYS A 83 -25.09 43.30 -29.09
CA CYS A 83 -25.76 43.65 -30.35
C CYS A 83 -26.93 42.68 -30.57
N SER A 84 -28.13 43.23 -30.77
CA SER A 84 -29.31 42.42 -31.11
C SER A 84 -29.18 41.93 -32.55
N ASP A 85 -29.71 40.75 -32.89
CA ASP A 85 -29.86 40.25 -34.27
C ASP A 85 -28.59 40.28 -35.15
N ILE A 86 -27.43 39.97 -34.57
CA ILE A 86 -26.17 39.74 -35.30
C ILE A 86 -25.61 38.37 -34.87
N ASP A 87 -25.28 37.54 -35.87
CA ASP A 87 -24.52 36.30 -35.72
C ASP A 87 -23.15 36.49 -36.38
N PRO A 88 -22.02 36.21 -35.73
CA PRO A 88 -21.85 35.65 -34.38
C PRO A 88 -22.18 36.64 -33.26
N PHE A 89 -22.20 36.16 -32.00
CA PHE A 89 -22.45 37.00 -30.83
C PHE A 89 -21.53 38.23 -30.84
N THR A 90 -22.07 39.44 -30.93
CA THR A 90 -21.27 40.65 -31.06
C THR A 90 -21.45 41.57 -29.85
N ILE A 91 -20.33 41.98 -29.25
CA ILE A 91 -20.31 43.00 -28.18
C ILE A 91 -19.88 44.33 -28.79
N ALA A 92 -20.73 45.34 -28.63
CA ALA A 92 -20.43 46.72 -28.94
C ALA A 92 -19.83 47.42 -27.72
N MET A 93 -18.75 48.17 -27.90
CA MET A 93 -18.08 48.95 -26.87
C MET A 93 -18.03 50.43 -27.27
N ASP A 94 -18.69 51.30 -26.50
CA ASP A 94 -18.66 52.76 -26.69
C ASP A 94 -17.61 53.39 -25.75
N PHE A 95 -16.60 54.01 -26.34
CA PHE A 95 -15.53 54.67 -25.60
C PHE A 95 -15.80 56.17 -25.48
N GLU A 96 -15.44 56.73 -24.34
CA GLU A 96 -15.39 58.17 -24.12
C GLU A 96 -14.61 58.88 -25.25
N GLY A 97 -15.15 60.01 -25.72
CA GLY A 97 -14.55 60.75 -26.82
C GLY A 97 -13.25 61.43 -26.45
N THR A 98 -12.30 61.43 -27.37
CA THR A 98 -11.01 62.11 -27.23
C THR A 98 -11.12 63.60 -27.55
N ASP A 99 -10.09 64.37 -27.22
CA ASP A 99 -9.95 65.82 -27.47
C ASP A 99 -10.97 66.66 -26.68
N SER A 100 -11.12 66.35 -25.39
CA SER A 100 -12.04 67.07 -24.50
C SER A 100 -11.37 68.26 -23.82
N ASN A 101 -12.04 69.42 -23.80
CA ASN A 101 -11.57 70.56 -22.99
C ASN A 101 -11.93 70.41 -21.49
N GLN A 102 -12.60 69.32 -21.09
CA GLN A 102 -13.28 69.20 -19.79
C GLN A 102 -12.48 68.46 -18.72
N ARG A 103 -11.44 67.70 -19.09
CA ARG A 103 -10.60 66.92 -18.16
C ARG A 103 -9.22 67.53 -17.84
N GLY A 104 -8.74 68.53 -18.59
CA GLY A 104 -7.43 69.18 -18.33
C GLY A 104 -6.20 68.36 -18.78
N GLU A 105 -5.01 68.57 -18.22
CA GLU A 105 -3.76 67.88 -18.64
C GLU A 105 -3.79 66.34 -18.43
N ASP A 106 -4.58 65.87 -17.46
CA ASP A 106 -4.81 64.43 -17.18
C ASP A 106 -5.60 63.71 -18.29
N ASP A 107 -6.22 64.45 -19.22
CA ASP A 107 -7.03 63.89 -20.31
C ASP A 107 -6.20 63.00 -21.24
N THR A 108 -4.94 63.40 -21.50
CA THR A 108 -4.06 62.64 -22.40
C THR A 108 -3.70 61.26 -21.89
N ALA A 109 -3.68 61.04 -20.56
CA ALA A 109 -3.38 59.74 -19.98
C ALA A 109 -4.55 58.76 -20.14
N PHE A 110 -5.76 59.21 -19.80
CA PHE A 110 -6.96 58.39 -19.93
C PHE A 110 -7.27 58.06 -21.39
N GLU A 111 -7.11 59.02 -22.31
CA GLU A 111 -7.27 58.79 -23.76
C GLU A 111 -6.29 57.74 -24.30
N LYS A 112 -5.03 57.79 -23.87
CA LYS A 112 -4.03 56.77 -24.23
C LYS A 112 -4.45 55.41 -23.67
N GLN A 113 -4.83 55.34 -22.40
CA GLN A 113 -5.23 54.09 -21.74
C GLN A 113 -6.50 53.48 -22.36
N SER A 114 -7.51 54.28 -22.66
CA SER A 114 -8.75 53.84 -23.27
C SER A 114 -8.52 53.36 -24.71
N THR A 115 -7.69 54.06 -25.49
CA THR A 115 -7.28 53.64 -26.83
C THR A 115 -6.47 52.35 -26.80
N LEU A 116 -5.51 52.24 -25.88
CA LEU A 116 -4.75 51.01 -25.61
C LEU A 116 -5.67 49.83 -25.33
N PHE A 117 -6.68 50.05 -24.48
CA PHE A 117 -7.62 49.02 -24.09
C PHE A 117 -8.50 48.58 -25.27
N ALA A 118 -9.02 49.53 -26.06
CA ALA A 118 -9.76 49.24 -27.29
C ALA A 118 -8.94 48.36 -28.24
N LEU A 119 -7.69 48.73 -28.48
CA LEU A 119 -6.78 47.98 -29.35
C LEU A 119 -6.42 46.61 -28.78
N ALA A 120 -6.31 46.44 -27.47
CA ALA A 120 -5.98 45.17 -26.86
C ALA A 120 -7.15 44.18 -26.90
N ILE A 121 -8.38 44.68 -26.74
CA ILE A 121 -9.58 43.87 -26.50
C ILE A 121 -10.45 43.67 -27.74
N ALA A 122 -10.56 44.68 -28.62
CA ALA A 122 -11.48 44.63 -29.74
C ALA A 122 -10.89 43.92 -30.96
N ASP A 123 -11.76 43.25 -31.71
CA ASP A 123 -11.42 42.64 -32.98
C ASP A 123 -11.56 43.65 -34.14
N VAL A 124 -12.59 44.51 -34.04
CA VAL A 124 -12.84 45.63 -34.95
C VAL A 124 -12.84 46.93 -34.17
N VAL A 125 -12.02 47.90 -34.62
CA VAL A 125 -12.02 49.26 -34.08
C VAL A 125 -12.60 50.21 -35.13
N LEU A 126 -13.78 50.74 -34.84
CA LEU A 126 -14.45 51.79 -35.59
C LEU A 126 -13.80 53.13 -35.26
N ILE A 127 -13.25 53.81 -36.27
CA ILE A 127 -12.68 55.15 -36.14
C ILE A 127 -13.68 56.13 -36.75
N ASN A 128 -14.47 56.77 -35.89
CA ASN A 128 -15.49 57.72 -36.31
C ASN A 128 -14.88 59.11 -36.48
N MET A 129 -14.89 59.62 -37.71
CA MET A 129 -14.26 60.90 -38.08
C MET A 129 -15.15 61.70 -39.02
N TRP A 130 -15.08 63.04 -38.96
CA TRP A 130 -15.84 63.88 -39.89
C TRP A 130 -15.13 63.96 -41.23
N TYR A 131 -15.92 64.03 -42.31
CA TYR A 131 -15.44 64.21 -43.68
C TYR A 131 -14.48 65.40 -43.81
N LYS A 132 -14.80 66.53 -43.17
CA LYS A 132 -14.01 67.77 -43.21
C LYS A 132 -12.67 67.68 -42.48
N ASP A 133 -12.51 66.67 -41.63
CA ASP A 133 -11.30 66.51 -40.84
C ASP A 133 -10.20 65.83 -41.66
N ILE A 134 -10.54 65.15 -42.76
CA ILE A 134 -9.57 64.49 -43.64
C ILE A 134 -8.60 65.52 -44.24
N GLY A 135 -7.29 65.31 -44.02
CA GLY A 135 -6.22 66.18 -44.51
C GLY A 135 -5.79 67.29 -43.53
N LEU A 136 -6.43 67.42 -42.36
CA LEU A 136 -5.99 68.34 -41.31
C LEU A 136 -4.99 67.68 -40.35
N GLU A 137 -3.94 68.38 -39.92
CA GLU A 137 -2.90 67.79 -39.05
C GLU A 137 -3.44 67.36 -37.68
N ASN A 138 -4.22 68.22 -37.00
CA ASN A 138 -4.69 67.96 -35.64
C ASN A 138 -6.13 67.41 -35.57
N ALA A 139 -7.02 67.86 -36.47
CA ALA A 139 -8.43 67.47 -36.46
C ALA A 139 -8.68 66.07 -37.08
N ALA A 140 -7.80 65.57 -37.96
CA ALA A 140 -7.97 64.27 -38.62
C ALA A 140 -7.72 63.05 -37.71
N SER A 141 -7.68 63.21 -36.39
CA SER A 141 -7.28 62.16 -35.44
C SER A 141 -5.85 61.61 -35.68
N ARG A 142 -4.95 62.36 -36.34
CA ARG A 142 -3.55 61.91 -36.53
C ARG A 142 -2.80 61.69 -35.21
N PRO A 143 -2.96 62.54 -34.16
CA PRO A 143 -2.33 62.26 -32.87
C PRO A 143 -2.80 60.94 -32.25
N LEU A 144 -4.09 60.65 -32.39
CA LEU A 144 -4.69 59.38 -31.96
C LEU A 144 -4.10 58.21 -32.76
N LEU A 145 -4.08 58.29 -34.09
CA LEU A 145 -3.50 57.25 -34.97
C LEU A 145 -2.01 57.04 -34.71
N LYS A 146 -1.23 58.11 -34.50
CA LYS A 146 0.19 58.02 -34.15
C LYS A 146 0.39 57.28 -32.83
N THR A 147 -0.47 57.57 -31.84
CA THR A 147 -0.47 56.87 -30.55
C THR A 147 -0.83 55.39 -30.74
N VAL A 148 -1.90 55.09 -31.49
CA VAL A 148 -2.32 53.73 -31.85
C VAL A 148 -1.17 52.94 -32.48
N PHE A 149 -0.49 53.50 -33.47
CA PHE A 149 0.60 52.82 -34.18
C PHE A 149 1.86 52.68 -33.34
N GLN A 150 2.22 53.70 -32.54
CA GLN A 150 3.34 53.63 -31.59
C GLN A 150 3.16 52.48 -30.61
N VAL A 151 1.97 52.41 -30.01
CA VAL A 151 1.59 51.33 -29.12
C VAL A 151 1.68 50.00 -29.83
N MET A 152 1.11 49.91 -31.03
CA MET A 152 0.94 48.63 -31.70
C MET A 152 2.26 48.01 -32.11
N LYS A 153 3.19 48.83 -32.65
CA LYS A 153 4.57 48.39 -32.94
C LYS A 153 5.31 47.96 -31.68
N ARG A 154 5.12 48.68 -30.56
CA ARG A 154 5.81 48.41 -29.29
C ARG A 154 5.30 47.16 -28.58
N LEU A 155 3.98 47.01 -28.44
CA LEU A 155 3.36 46.05 -27.53
C LEU A 155 2.92 44.74 -28.20
N PHE A 156 2.47 44.78 -29.46
CA PHE A 156 1.85 43.62 -30.09
C PHE A 156 2.73 43.02 -31.18
N LYS A 157 2.73 41.69 -31.30
CA LYS A 157 3.22 41.02 -32.51
C LYS A 157 2.24 41.30 -33.66
N PRO A 158 2.67 41.18 -34.93
CA PRO A 158 1.75 41.30 -36.06
C PRO A 158 0.51 40.42 -35.85
N ARG A 159 -0.65 41.07 -35.79
CA ARG A 159 -1.95 40.45 -35.56
C ARG A 159 -2.99 41.28 -36.30
N LYS A 160 -3.56 40.74 -37.37
CA LYS A 160 -4.51 41.43 -38.25
C LYS A 160 -5.80 41.81 -37.54
N LYS A 161 -5.84 43.02 -36.95
CA LYS A 161 -7.06 43.65 -36.44
C LYS A 161 -7.72 44.49 -37.52
N THR A 162 -9.03 44.67 -37.46
CA THR A 162 -9.71 45.50 -38.46
C THR A 162 -9.89 46.92 -37.95
N LEU A 163 -9.32 47.89 -38.67
CA LEU A 163 -9.58 49.31 -38.48
C LEU A 163 -10.61 49.75 -39.52
N LEU A 164 -11.82 50.07 -39.07
CA LEU A 164 -12.91 50.50 -39.93
C LEU A 164 -13.16 51.99 -39.73
N PHE A 165 -12.67 52.80 -40.67
CA PHE A 165 -12.87 54.23 -40.67
C PHE A 165 -14.28 54.55 -41.16
N VAL A 166 -15.06 55.24 -40.34
CA VAL A 166 -16.41 55.69 -40.66
C VAL A 166 -16.38 57.21 -40.84
N LEU A 167 -16.44 57.64 -42.11
CA LEU A 167 -16.45 59.04 -42.51
C LEU A 167 -17.87 59.59 -42.39
N ARG A 168 -18.07 60.57 -41.50
CA ARG A 168 -19.36 61.21 -41.23
C ARG A 168 -19.55 62.43 -42.12
N ASP A 169 -20.82 62.71 -42.45
CA ASP A 169 -21.26 63.88 -43.21
C ASP A 169 -20.55 64.02 -44.57
N HIS A 170 -20.49 62.90 -45.28
CA HIS A 170 -19.91 62.86 -46.61
C HIS A 170 -20.59 63.83 -47.57
N SER A 171 -19.77 64.62 -48.29
CA SER A 171 -20.24 65.68 -49.19
C SER A 171 -20.10 65.30 -50.68
N LYS A 172 -19.75 66.25 -51.56
CA LYS A 172 -19.70 66.06 -53.02
C LYS A 172 -18.47 65.28 -53.51
N THR A 173 -17.43 65.15 -52.70
CA THR A 173 -16.17 64.54 -53.11
C THR A 173 -16.32 63.02 -53.19
N PRO A 174 -15.99 62.37 -54.33
CA PRO A 174 -16.12 60.93 -54.45
C PRO A 174 -15.33 60.15 -53.38
N LEU A 175 -15.94 59.10 -52.83
CA LEU A 175 -15.35 58.25 -51.79
C LEU A 175 -13.98 57.67 -52.19
N GLU A 176 -13.79 57.29 -53.46
CA GLU A 176 -12.53 56.71 -53.94
C GLU A 176 -11.31 57.62 -53.74
N HIS A 177 -11.46 58.92 -53.99
CA HIS A 177 -10.37 59.88 -53.78
C HIS A 177 -10.06 60.07 -52.30
N LEU A 178 -11.09 60.10 -51.44
CA LEU A 178 -10.93 60.21 -49.99
C LEU A 178 -10.30 58.97 -49.40
N LYS A 179 -10.74 57.79 -49.87
CA LYS A 179 -10.18 56.50 -49.49
C LYS A 179 -8.69 56.46 -49.80
N THR A 180 -8.31 56.86 -51.02
CA THR A 180 -6.91 56.93 -51.44
C THR A 180 -6.10 57.90 -50.56
N ALA A 181 -6.60 59.13 -50.37
CA ALA A 181 -5.92 60.14 -49.55
C ALA A 181 -5.74 59.70 -48.09
N LEU A 182 -6.77 59.10 -47.49
CA LEU A 182 -6.72 58.63 -46.10
C LEU A 182 -5.78 57.44 -45.95
N LEU A 183 -5.78 56.49 -46.90
CA LEU A 183 -4.85 55.36 -46.89
C LEU A 183 -3.40 55.81 -47.01
N GLU A 184 -3.10 56.72 -47.95
CA GLU A 184 -1.76 57.31 -48.06
C GLU A 184 -1.34 58.01 -46.77
N ASP A 185 -2.29 58.67 -46.10
CA ASP A 185 -2.01 59.36 -44.87
C ASP A 185 -1.73 58.42 -43.70
N ILE A 186 -2.51 57.35 -43.58
CA ILE A 186 -2.31 56.28 -42.61
C ILE A 186 -0.94 55.62 -42.78
N GLU A 187 -0.56 55.31 -44.02
CA GLU A 187 0.76 54.73 -44.34
C GLU A 187 1.90 55.69 -43.99
N LYS A 188 1.73 56.99 -44.26
CA LYS A 188 2.70 58.03 -43.84
C LYS A 188 2.84 58.09 -42.33
N ILE A 189 1.74 58.04 -41.58
CA ILE A 189 1.78 58.04 -40.11
C ILE A 189 2.46 56.76 -39.61
N TRP A 190 2.15 55.59 -40.18
CA TRP A 190 2.80 54.31 -39.83
C TRP A 190 4.32 54.35 -40.05
N ALA A 191 4.78 54.92 -41.17
CA ALA A 191 6.20 55.06 -41.48
C ALA A 191 6.91 56.07 -40.58
N ALA A 192 6.22 57.13 -40.13
CA ALA A 192 6.78 58.16 -39.26
C ALA A 192 6.92 57.73 -37.79
N VAL A 193 6.26 56.62 -37.39
CA VAL A 193 6.36 56.07 -36.03
C VAL A 193 7.66 55.29 -35.88
N ALA A 194 8.49 55.71 -34.91
CA ALA A 194 9.75 55.07 -34.56
C ALA A 194 9.59 53.57 -34.28
N GLU A 195 10.50 52.77 -34.83
CA GLU A 195 10.56 51.33 -34.59
C GLU A 195 11.17 51.04 -33.22
N PRO A 196 10.66 50.03 -32.48
CA PRO A 196 11.33 49.55 -31.27
C PRO A 196 12.65 48.86 -31.62
N GLU A 197 13.68 49.04 -30.78
CA GLU A 197 15.05 48.55 -30.99
C GLU A 197 15.16 47.02 -31.20
N THR A 198 14.11 46.26 -30.89
CA THR A 198 14.10 44.80 -30.81
C THR A 198 13.39 44.07 -31.96
N ARG A 199 12.78 44.76 -32.95
CA ARG A 199 11.98 44.11 -34.01
C ARG A 199 12.25 44.65 -35.42
N CYS A 200 12.11 43.78 -36.42
CA CYS A 200 12.19 44.15 -37.83
C CYS A 200 10.93 44.93 -38.27
N SER A 201 11.10 45.93 -39.14
CA SER A 201 10.01 46.75 -39.67
C SER A 201 9.03 45.89 -40.47
N ALA A 202 7.78 45.85 -40.02
CA ALA A 202 6.68 45.15 -40.68
C ALA A 202 5.67 46.16 -41.25
N PRO A 203 5.11 45.90 -42.45
CA PRO A 203 4.16 46.80 -43.09
C PRO A 203 2.80 46.83 -42.35
N LEU A 204 2.05 47.93 -42.51
CA LEU A 204 0.75 48.15 -41.86
C LEU A 204 -0.21 46.96 -42.04
N ARG A 205 -0.25 46.38 -43.24
CA ARG A 205 -1.10 45.23 -43.62
C ARG A 205 -0.87 43.95 -42.82
N GLU A 206 0.27 43.81 -42.15
CA GLU A 206 0.53 42.66 -41.26
C GLU A 206 -0.10 42.86 -39.88
N PHE A 207 -0.39 44.11 -39.48
CA PHE A 207 -1.06 44.46 -38.23
C PHE A 207 -2.54 44.78 -38.41
N PHE A 208 -2.93 45.34 -39.56
CA PHE A 208 -4.29 45.84 -39.74
C PHE A 208 -4.89 45.47 -41.08
N ASN A 209 -6.16 45.10 -41.06
CA ASN A 209 -7.05 45.22 -42.20
C ASN A 209 -7.71 46.61 -42.14
N VAL A 210 -7.46 47.47 -43.12
CA VAL A 210 -7.99 48.83 -43.14
C VAL A 210 -9.18 48.92 -44.08
N GLU A 211 -10.33 49.23 -43.50
CA GLU A 211 -11.60 49.39 -44.20
C GLU A 211 -12.10 50.82 -44.05
N ILE A 212 -12.69 51.37 -45.10
CA ILE A 212 -13.18 52.75 -45.11
C ILE A 212 -14.60 52.76 -45.65
N THR A 213 -15.51 53.39 -44.91
CA THR A 213 -16.89 53.62 -45.31
C THR A 213 -17.26 55.08 -45.08
N ALA A 214 -18.17 55.60 -45.90
CA ALA A 214 -18.73 56.93 -45.69
C ALA A 214 -20.22 56.82 -45.37
N LEU A 215 -20.70 57.76 -44.56
CA LEU A 215 -22.11 57.91 -44.23
C LEU A 215 -22.56 59.35 -44.59
N PRO A 216 -23.78 59.53 -45.12
CA PRO A 216 -24.31 60.84 -45.45
C PRO A 216 -24.65 61.63 -44.18
N HIS A 217 -25.01 62.90 -44.35
CA HIS A 217 -25.33 63.77 -43.22
C HIS A 217 -26.57 63.29 -42.47
N TYR A 218 -26.45 63.11 -41.16
CA TYR A 218 -27.53 62.56 -40.33
C TYR A 218 -28.79 63.43 -40.36
N GLU A 219 -28.68 64.73 -40.07
CA GLU A 219 -29.84 65.63 -39.98
C GLU A 219 -30.48 65.97 -41.34
N PHE A 220 -29.68 66.18 -42.40
CA PHE A 220 -30.18 66.60 -43.71
C PHE A 220 -30.54 65.44 -44.64
N GLN A 221 -30.04 64.22 -44.39
CA GLN A 221 -30.22 63.04 -45.24
C GLN A 221 -30.47 61.78 -44.42
N GLU A 222 -31.34 61.88 -43.41
CA GLU A 222 -31.60 60.82 -42.42
C GLU A 222 -31.97 59.46 -43.05
N GLU A 223 -32.85 59.43 -44.04
CA GLU A 223 -33.26 58.18 -44.72
C GLU A 223 -32.08 57.48 -45.41
N LYS A 224 -31.25 58.23 -46.12
CA LYS A 224 -30.03 57.70 -46.76
C LYS A 224 -29.00 57.25 -45.72
N PHE A 225 -28.92 57.97 -44.60
CA PHE A 225 -28.05 57.58 -43.49
C PHE A 225 -28.48 56.23 -42.92
N LYS A 226 -29.77 56.05 -42.62
CA LYS A 226 -30.32 54.79 -42.13
C LYS A 226 -30.10 53.65 -43.12
N GLU A 227 -30.28 53.88 -44.42
CA GLU A 227 -30.00 52.90 -45.47
C GLU A 227 -28.52 52.45 -45.47
N GLN A 228 -27.58 53.40 -45.44
CA GLN A 228 -26.16 53.06 -45.44
C GLN A 228 -25.69 52.45 -44.12
N VAL A 229 -26.26 52.85 -42.99
CA VAL A 229 -26.01 52.20 -41.70
C VAL A 229 -26.52 50.76 -41.71
N ALA A 230 -27.67 50.50 -42.33
CA ALA A 230 -28.15 49.13 -42.50
C ALA A 230 -27.19 48.29 -43.37
N GLN A 231 -26.62 48.86 -44.44
CA GLN A 231 -25.59 48.21 -45.25
C GLN A 231 -24.30 47.96 -44.45
N LEU A 232 -23.87 48.93 -43.63
CA LEU A 232 -22.72 48.79 -42.75
C LEU A 232 -22.92 47.65 -41.74
N ARG A 233 -24.11 47.58 -41.12
CA ARG A 233 -24.49 46.53 -40.19
C ARG A 233 -24.40 45.14 -40.83
N GLN A 234 -24.82 44.96 -42.08
CA GLN A 234 -24.72 43.67 -42.77
C GLN A 234 -23.29 43.13 -42.85
N ARG A 235 -22.26 44.00 -42.83
CA ARG A 235 -20.86 43.57 -42.84
C ARG A 235 -20.43 42.89 -41.53
N PHE A 236 -21.15 43.12 -40.43
CA PHE A 236 -20.89 42.51 -39.13
C PHE A 236 -21.58 41.14 -38.97
N VAL A 237 -22.61 40.88 -39.79
CA VAL A 237 -23.23 39.56 -39.91
C VAL A 237 -22.23 38.62 -40.58
N HIS A 238 -22.04 37.44 -40.00
CA HIS A 238 -21.05 36.45 -40.41
C HIS A 238 -19.61 37.01 -40.47
N SER A 239 -19.31 38.00 -39.63
CA SER A 239 -18.01 38.70 -39.64
C SER A 239 -16.81 37.81 -39.35
N ILE A 240 -16.98 36.71 -38.62
CA ILE A 240 -15.90 35.77 -38.27
C ILE A 240 -15.60 34.71 -39.33
N TYR A 241 -16.43 34.62 -40.38
CA TYR A 241 -16.18 33.67 -41.47
C TYR A 241 -15.01 34.15 -42.35
N PRO A 242 -14.31 33.24 -43.05
CA PRO A 242 -13.21 33.61 -43.93
C PRO A 242 -13.64 34.68 -44.95
N GLY A 243 -12.88 35.77 -45.05
CA GLY A 243 -13.21 36.93 -45.89
C GLY A 243 -14.15 37.96 -45.26
N GLY A 244 -14.69 37.69 -44.07
CA GLY A 244 -15.44 38.67 -43.26
C GLY A 244 -14.52 39.66 -42.52
N LEU A 245 -15.12 40.66 -41.86
CA LEU A 245 -14.39 41.72 -41.13
C LEU A 245 -13.43 41.19 -40.05
N VAL A 246 -13.65 39.99 -39.54
CA VAL A 246 -12.88 39.36 -38.46
C VAL A 246 -12.42 37.95 -38.89
N GLY A 247 -12.43 37.65 -40.20
CA GLY A 247 -12.11 36.32 -40.71
C GLY A 247 -10.65 35.89 -40.50
N ASP A 248 -9.73 36.86 -40.44
CA ASP A 248 -8.28 36.63 -40.29
C ASP A 248 -7.83 36.58 -38.81
N ARG A 249 -8.76 36.35 -37.88
CA ARG A 249 -8.48 36.35 -36.44
C ARG A 249 -7.62 35.15 -36.03
N GLU A 250 -6.33 35.39 -35.84
CA GLU A 250 -5.44 34.46 -35.16
C GLU A 250 -5.56 34.65 -33.64
N GLU A 251 -5.49 33.55 -32.88
CA GLU A 251 -5.45 33.54 -31.41
C GLU A 251 -6.69 34.07 -30.66
N VAL A 252 -7.89 33.66 -31.07
CA VAL A 252 -9.13 33.95 -30.31
C VAL A 252 -9.17 33.11 -29.03
N GLU A 253 -9.58 33.72 -27.93
CA GLU A 253 -9.80 33.03 -26.66
C GLU A 253 -11.27 32.73 -26.47
N PRO A 254 -11.65 31.71 -25.70
CA PRO A 254 -13.05 31.44 -25.40
C PRO A 254 -13.70 32.60 -24.64
N ALA A 255 -14.97 32.87 -24.96
CA ALA A 255 -15.78 33.93 -24.34
C ALA A 255 -15.85 33.83 -22.81
N SER A 256 -15.75 32.63 -22.24
CA SER A 256 -15.70 32.40 -20.80
C SER A 256 -14.48 33.00 -20.11
N GLY A 257 -13.37 33.22 -20.82
CA GLY A 257 -12.16 33.88 -20.31
C GLY A 257 -12.21 35.41 -20.43
N PHE A 258 -13.17 35.97 -21.15
CA PHE A 258 -13.25 37.40 -21.45
C PHE A 258 -13.23 38.31 -20.20
N PRO A 259 -13.98 38.03 -19.12
CA PRO A 259 -14.03 38.94 -17.96
C PRO A 259 -12.67 39.13 -17.30
N LEU A 260 -11.98 38.02 -17.03
CA LEU A 260 -10.66 38.02 -16.41
C LEU A 260 -9.62 38.67 -17.34
N ARG A 261 -9.71 38.39 -18.65
CA ARG A 261 -8.85 39.03 -19.66
C ARG A 261 -9.04 40.54 -19.67
N ALA A 262 -10.28 41.01 -19.72
CA ALA A 262 -10.62 42.43 -19.76
C ALA A 262 -10.12 43.16 -18.51
N GLU A 263 -10.34 42.57 -17.33
CA GLU A 263 -9.89 43.13 -16.06
C GLU A 263 -8.37 43.24 -15.99
N GLU A 264 -7.64 42.16 -16.32
CA GLU A 264 -6.18 42.17 -16.20
C GLU A 264 -5.53 43.09 -17.23
N ILE A 265 -6.02 43.11 -18.48
CA ILE A 265 -5.53 44.06 -19.49
C ILE A 265 -5.71 45.49 -19.00
N TRP A 266 -6.89 45.84 -18.46
CA TRP A 266 -7.13 47.18 -17.95
C TRP A 266 -6.21 47.52 -16.78
N LYS A 267 -5.99 46.58 -15.85
CA LYS A 267 -5.09 46.75 -14.71
C LYS A 267 -3.64 47.00 -15.14
N ILE A 268 -3.10 46.22 -16.08
CA ILE A 268 -1.75 46.40 -16.62
C ILE A 268 -1.61 47.78 -17.29
N ILE A 269 -2.60 48.18 -18.09
CA ILE A 269 -2.65 49.48 -18.77
C ILE A 269 -2.68 50.63 -17.75
N LYS A 270 -3.53 50.51 -16.72
CA LYS A 270 -3.68 51.53 -15.68
C LYS A 270 -2.39 51.73 -14.87
N ASP A 271 -1.66 50.64 -14.62
CA ASP A 271 -0.37 50.65 -13.93
C ASP A 271 0.80 51.13 -14.82
N ASN A 272 0.54 51.48 -16.09
CA ASN A 272 1.54 51.84 -17.10
C ASN A 272 2.65 50.79 -17.27
N ARG A 273 2.33 49.51 -17.07
CA ARG A 273 3.25 48.38 -17.28
C ARG A 273 3.21 47.93 -18.75
N ASP A 274 4.27 47.24 -19.19
CA ASP A 274 4.30 46.67 -20.54
C ASP A 274 3.24 45.58 -20.71
N LEU A 275 2.45 45.70 -21.77
CA LEU A 275 1.35 44.79 -22.05
C LEU A 275 1.82 43.59 -22.88
N ASP A 276 1.94 42.43 -22.23
CA ASP A 276 2.23 41.14 -22.87
C ASP A 276 0.95 40.31 -22.99
N LEU A 277 0.27 40.40 -24.15
CA LEU A 277 -0.97 39.65 -24.39
C LEU A 277 -0.79 38.13 -24.35
N PRO A 278 0.26 37.53 -24.96
CA PRO A 278 0.54 36.11 -24.79
C PRO A 278 0.62 35.69 -23.31
N ALA A 279 1.31 36.46 -22.47
CA ALA A 279 1.39 36.16 -21.03
C ALA A 279 0.02 36.26 -20.34
N VAL A 280 -0.77 37.30 -20.65
CA VAL A 280 -2.15 37.44 -20.12
C VAL A 280 -3.02 36.25 -20.56
N LYS A 281 -2.91 35.80 -21.82
CA LYS A 281 -3.64 34.65 -22.34
C LYS A 281 -3.32 33.36 -21.57
N VAL A 282 -2.03 33.10 -21.36
CA VAL A 282 -1.59 31.92 -20.57
C VAL A 282 -2.08 32.02 -19.12
N MET A 283 -2.06 33.22 -18.53
CA MET A 283 -2.60 33.46 -17.18
C MET A 283 -4.10 33.18 -17.12
N VAL A 284 -4.90 33.73 -18.04
CA VAL A 284 -6.35 33.53 -18.08
C VAL A 284 -6.68 32.04 -18.28
N ALA A 285 -5.99 31.38 -19.21
CA ALA A 285 -6.11 29.94 -19.40
C ALA A 285 -5.78 29.17 -18.11
N THR A 286 -4.73 29.58 -17.38
CA THR A 286 -4.29 28.91 -16.15
C THR A 286 -5.35 29.00 -15.07
N VAL A 287 -5.87 30.20 -14.81
CA VAL A 287 -6.90 30.44 -13.80
C VAL A 287 -8.19 29.70 -14.17
N ARG A 288 -8.68 29.84 -15.40
CA ARG A 288 -9.93 29.21 -15.84
C ARG A 288 -9.83 27.69 -15.86
N CYS A 289 -8.74 27.12 -16.36
CA CYS A 289 -8.53 25.67 -16.33
C CYS A 289 -8.44 25.13 -14.90
N GLU A 290 -7.91 25.91 -13.96
CA GLU A 290 -7.84 25.52 -12.55
C GLU A 290 -9.20 25.58 -11.86
N GLU A 291 -10.01 26.62 -12.12
CA GLU A 291 -11.37 26.73 -11.61
C GLU A 291 -12.24 25.58 -12.09
N ILE A 292 -12.21 25.28 -13.40
CA ILE A 292 -12.96 24.17 -14.00
C ILE A 292 -12.48 22.84 -13.41
N ALA A 293 -11.16 22.62 -13.32
CA ALA A 293 -10.62 21.41 -12.70
C ALA A 293 -11.08 21.26 -11.23
N GLY A 294 -11.05 22.35 -10.46
CA GLY A 294 -11.52 22.37 -9.08
C GLY A 294 -13.01 22.07 -8.95
N GLU A 295 -13.84 22.56 -9.87
CA GLU A 295 -15.26 22.24 -9.94
C GLU A 295 -15.49 20.75 -10.27
N LYS A 296 -14.82 20.22 -11.30
CA LYS A 296 -14.94 18.79 -11.67
C LYS A 296 -14.47 17.87 -10.54
N LEU A 297 -13.40 18.23 -9.84
CA LEU A 297 -12.94 17.48 -8.68
C LEU A 297 -13.99 17.49 -7.55
N LYS A 298 -14.63 18.64 -7.29
CA LYS A 298 -15.72 18.73 -6.31
C LYS A 298 -16.90 17.85 -6.73
N CYS A 299 -17.35 17.93 -7.98
CA CYS A 299 -18.42 17.07 -8.49
C CYS A 299 -18.09 15.60 -8.31
N PHE A 300 -16.87 15.18 -8.68
CA PHE A 300 -16.38 13.82 -8.44
C PHE A 300 -16.42 13.41 -6.96
N THR A 301 -15.99 14.28 -6.04
CA THR A 301 -16.00 13.95 -4.60
C THR A 301 -17.41 13.74 -4.03
N PHE A 302 -18.43 14.34 -4.66
CA PHE A 302 -19.83 14.24 -4.26
C PHE A 302 -20.67 13.36 -5.19
N ASP A 303 -20.05 12.66 -6.14
CA ASP A 303 -20.72 11.75 -7.04
C ASP A 303 -21.41 10.61 -6.27
N GLU A 304 -22.68 10.36 -6.58
CA GLU A 304 -23.52 9.42 -5.82
C GLU A 304 -23.04 7.98 -5.94
N ASP A 305 -22.63 7.57 -7.15
CA ASP A 305 -22.14 6.22 -7.46
C ASP A 305 -20.79 5.98 -6.77
N TRP A 306 -19.88 6.97 -6.83
CA TRP A 306 -18.63 6.95 -6.09
C TRP A 306 -18.85 6.84 -4.58
N LEU A 307 -19.71 7.66 -4.00
CA LEU A 307 -19.97 7.65 -2.55
C LEU A 307 -20.60 6.34 -2.08
N LYS A 308 -21.51 5.76 -2.86
CA LYS A 308 -22.10 4.44 -2.59
C LYS A 308 -21.04 3.34 -2.63
N MET A 309 -20.17 3.36 -3.63
CA MET A 309 -19.08 2.41 -3.77
C MET A 309 -18.07 2.54 -2.62
N LYS A 310 -17.66 3.76 -2.28
CA LYS A 310 -16.78 4.05 -1.14
C LYS A 310 -17.32 3.50 0.18
N LYS A 311 -18.62 3.64 0.43
CA LYS A 311 -19.29 3.05 1.62
C LYS A 311 -19.33 1.52 1.58
N THR A 312 -19.51 0.94 0.40
CA THR A 312 -19.59 -0.52 0.23
C THR A 312 -18.22 -1.17 0.48
N VAL A 313 -17.16 -0.58 -0.09
CA VAL A 313 -15.77 -1.03 0.06
C VAL A 313 -15.30 -1.08 1.52
N GLN A 314 -15.85 -0.22 2.39
CA GLN A 314 -15.53 -0.25 3.83
C GLN A 314 -15.97 -1.54 4.53
N ASN A 315 -16.93 -2.28 3.96
CA ASN A 315 -17.51 -3.47 4.56
C ASN A 315 -17.08 -4.75 3.84
N CYS A 316 -16.98 -4.72 2.51
CA CYS A 316 -16.69 -5.90 1.70
C CYS A 316 -16.05 -5.54 0.35
N PRO A 317 -15.38 -6.50 -0.31
CA PRO A 317 -14.84 -6.26 -1.65
C PRO A 317 -15.99 -6.04 -2.66
N VAL A 318 -15.81 -5.08 -3.56
CA VAL A 318 -16.78 -4.71 -4.59
C VAL A 318 -16.32 -5.22 -5.95
N SER A 319 -17.16 -6.02 -6.60
CA SER A 319 -16.88 -6.51 -7.97
C SER A 319 -17.05 -5.38 -9.00
N GLY A 320 -16.15 -5.31 -9.97
CA GLY A 320 -16.09 -4.25 -10.98
C GLY A 320 -15.54 -2.93 -10.45
N PHE A 321 -14.88 -2.91 -9.28
CA PHE A 321 -14.46 -1.67 -8.61
C PHE A 321 -13.59 -0.78 -9.52
N GLY A 322 -12.54 -1.36 -10.12
CA GLY A 322 -11.60 -0.62 -10.95
C GLY A 322 -12.26 -0.05 -12.19
N GLY A 323 -13.08 -0.85 -12.87
CA GLY A 323 -13.83 -0.41 -14.05
C GLY A 323 -14.84 0.69 -13.74
N ALA A 324 -15.60 0.57 -12.63
CA ALA A 324 -16.57 1.57 -12.20
C ALA A 324 -15.90 2.91 -11.85
N VAL A 325 -14.84 2.89 -11.05
CA VAL A 325 -14.06 4.09 -10.73
C VAL A 325 -13.49 4.71 -12.00
N SER A 326 -12.90 3.89 -12.88
CA SER A 326 -12.30 4.38 -14.13
C SER A 326 -13.34 5.07 -15.03
N SER A 327 -14.56 4.53 -15.09
CA SER A 327 -15.66 5.13 -15.84
C SER A 327 -16.08 6.48 -15.26
N ILE A 328 -16.19 6.59 -13.93
CA ILE A 328 -16.56 7.86 -13.27
C ILE A 328 -15.47 8.91 -13.49
N LEU A 329 -14.19 8.53 -13.33
CA LEU A 329 -13.06 9.42 -13.60
C LEU A 329 -13.08 9.91 -15.05
N GLU A 330 -13.31 9.02 -16.02
CA GLU A 330 -13.33 9.36 -17.44
C GLU A 330 -14.46 10.34 -17.78
N THR A 331 -15.64 10.20 -17.15
CA THR A 331 -16.75 11.15 -17.30
C THR A 331 -16.30 12.57 -16.95
N TYR A 332 -15.72 12.78 -15.76
CA TYR A 332 -15.31 14.10 -15.31
C TYR A 332 -14.09 14.65 -16.07
N LEU A 333 -13.16 13.79 -16.48
CA LEU A 333 -12.03 14.19 -17.33
C LEU A 333 -12.51 14.61 -18.73
N SER A 334 -13.48 13.89 -19.31
CA SER A 334 -14.08 14.23 -20.60
C SER A 334 -14.88 15.54 -20.54
N GLU A 335 -15.62 15.77 -19.46
CA GLU A 335 -16.31 17.04 -19.23
C GLU A 335 -15.33 18.20 -19.12
N TYR A 336 -14.23 18.01 -18.36
CA TYR A 336 -13.14 18.97 -18.28
C TYR A 336 -12.58 19.27 -19.68
N ASP A 337 -12.22 18.24 -20.44
CA ASP A 337 -11.61 18.36 -21.77
C ASP A 337 -12.53 19.12 -22.75
N ARG A 338 -13.85 18.91 -22.66
CA ARG A 338 -14.85 19.63 -23.45
C ARG A 338 -14.91 21.12 -23.10
N GLU A 339 -14.88 21.45 -21.81
CA GLU A 339 -14.99 22.85 -21.36
C GLU A 339 -13.71 23.65 -21.61
N VAL A 340 -12.54 23.00 -21.58
CA VAL A 340 -11.25 23.68 -21.77
C VAL A 340 -10.71 23.63 -23.20
N VAL A 341 -11.48 23.09 -24.14
CA VAL A 341 -11.03 22.79 -25.51
C VAL A 341 -10.39 23.98 -26.24
N TYR A 342 -10.85 25.20 -25.92
CA TYR A 342 -10.41 26.44 -26.57
C TYR A 342 -9.25 27.16 -25.86
N PHE A 343 -8.83 26.70 -24.68
CA PHE A 343 -7.69 27.29 -23.97
C PHE A 343 -6.36 26.72 -24.48
N ASP A 344 -5.28 27.34 -24.01
CA ASP A 344 -3.92 26.92 -24.30
C ASP A 344 -3.69 25.43 -24.02
N GLN A 345 -3.08 24.74 -24.98
CA GLN A 345 -2.93 23.28 -24.95
C GLN A 345 -1.96 22.82 -23.85
N GLU A 346 -0.89 23.55 -23.58
CA GLU A 346 0.08 23.17 -22.55
C GLU A 346 -0.54 23.35 -21.16
N VAL A 347 -1.21 24.49 -20.96
CA VAL A 347 -1.90 24.81 -19.71
C VAL A 347 -2.99 23.79 -19.39
N ARG A 348 -3.89 23.51 -20.34
CA ARG A 348 -4.98 22.57 -20.11
C ARG A 348 -4.47 21.15 -19.83
N ASN A 349 -3.42 20.70 -20.53
CA ASN A 349 -2.84 19.37 -20.31
C ASN A 349 -2.13 19.28 -18.95
N ALA A 350 -1.49 20.35 -18.50
CA ALA A 350 -0.89 20.43 -17.16
C ALA A 350 -1.97 20.36 -16.07
N LYS A 351 -3.03 21.15 -16.20
CA LYS A 351 -4.15 21.19 -15.23
C LYS A 351 -4.97 19.90 -15.26
N ARG A 352 -5.16 19.25 -16.41
CA ARG A 352 -5.77 17.91 -16.52
C ARG A 352 -5.01 16.84 -15.73
N ARG A 353 -3.66 16.84 -15.82
CA ARG A 353 -2.82 15.91 -15.04
C ARG A 353 -2.94 16.15 -13.54
N LEU A 354 -3.00 17.42 -13.12
CA LEU A 354 -3.22 17.78 -11.72
C LEU A 354 -4.61 17.34 -11.22
N LEU A 355 -5.66 17.54 -12.02
CA LEU A 355 -7.00 17.04 -11.74
C LEU A 355 -7.01 15.53 -11.52
N LEU A 356 -6.42 14.76 -12.44
CA LEU A 356 -6.32 13.31 -12.33
C LEU A 356 -5.56 12.89 -11.06
N SER A 357 -4.40 13.51 -10.78
CA SER A 357 -3.62 13.22 -9.57
C SER A 357 -4.44 13.44 -8.30
N ASN A 358 -5.16 14.55 -8.21
CA ASN A 358 -6.01 14.86 -7.05
C ASN A 358 -7.20 13.92 -6.93
N ALA A 359 -7.84 13.55 -8.05
CA ALA A 359 -8.92 12.58 -8.05
C ALA A 359 -8.45 11.18 -7.61
N LEU A 360 -7.27 10.74 -8.06
CA LEU A 360 -6.65 9.51 -7.60
C LEU A 360 -6.35 9.55 -6.09
N MET A 361 -5.89 10.69 -5.53
CA MET A 361 -5.70 10.81 -4.08
C MET A 361 -7.00 10.59 -3.29
N VAL A 362 -8.15 11.03 -3.81
CA VAL A 362 -9.47 10.81 -3.17
C VAL A 362 -9.85 9.32 -3.14
N VAL A 363 -9.46 8.57 -4.18
CA VAL A 363 -9.80 7.14 -4.32
C VAL A 363 -8.83 6.23 -3.58
N ARG A 364 -7.61 6.70 -3.30
CA ARG A 364 -6.49 5.86 -2.80
C ARG A 364 -6.85 5.01 -1.59
N ASP A 365 -7.49 5.62 -0.60
CA ASP A 365 -7.89 4.94 0.65
C ASP A 365 -8.88 3.79 0.39
N ALA A 366 -9.85 4.00 -0.51
CA ALA A 366 -10.80 2.96 -0.88
C ALA A 366 -10.11 1.83 -1.68
N TYR A 367 -9.19 2.17 -2.58
CA TYR A 367 -8.41 1.17 -3.32
C TYR A 367 -7.57 0.30 -2.37
N ASP A 368 -6.85 0.91 -1.42
CA ASP A 368 -6.06 0.17 -0.43
C ASP A 368 -6.95 -0.70 0.48
N THR A 369 -8.12 -0.20 0.85
CA THR A 369 -9.14 -0.97 1.61
C THR A 369 -9.66 -2.17 0.80
N MET A 370 -9.93 -1.99 -0.49
CA MET A 370 -10.34 -3.06 -1.40
C MET A 370 -9.28 -4.17 -1.46
N LEU A 371 -8.00 -3.80 -1.66
CA LEU A 371 -6.89 -4.76 -1.65
C LEU A 371 -6.72 -5.46 -0.30
N MET A 372 -6.91 -4.74 0.81
CA MET A 372 -6.89 -5.33 2.15
C MET A 372 -8.01 -6.36 2.37
N HIS A 373 -9.20 -6.15 1.82
CA HIS A 373 -10.27 -7.14 1.86
C HIS A 373 -9.95 -8.37 1.02
N LEU A 374 -9.48 -8.19 -0.22
CA LEU A 374 -9.05 -9.30 -1.08
C LEU A 374 -7.94 -10.13 -0.41
N TYR A 375 -6.96 -9.46 0.18
CA TYR A 375 -5.90 -10.07 0.97
C TYR A 375 -6.47 -10.90 2.12
N SER A 376 -7.30 -10.29 2.97
CA SER A 376 -7.80 -10.92 4.21
C SER A 376 -8.70 -12.11 3.90
N ASN A 377 -9.57 -11.98 2.89
CA ASN A 377 -10.45 -13.06 2.45
C ASN A 377 -9.64 -14.25 1.91
N THR A 378 -8.64 -13.96 1.07
CA THR A 378 -7.78 -15.01 0.49
C THR A 378 -6.96 -15.72 1.56
N PHE A 379 -6.34 -14.97 2.47
CA PHE A 379 -5.55 -15.54 3.56
C PHE A 379 -6.39 -16.39 4.52
N ASN A 380 -7.56 -15.90 4.94
CA ASN A 380 -8.46 -16.65 5.82
C ASN A 380 -8.96 -17.94 5.15
N ARG A 381 -9.21 -17.90 3.85
CA ARG A 381 -9.62 -19.08 3.09
C ARG A 381 -8.49 -20.10 2.97
N PHE A 382 -7.26 -19.66 2.73
CA PHE A 382 -6.08 -20.52 2.74
C PHE A 382 -5.91 -21.19 4.12
N LYS A 383 -5.99 -20.41 5.20
CA LYS A 383 -5.91 -20.91 6.57
C LYS A 383 -6.99 -21.96 6.87
N THR A 384 -8.24 -21.66 6.54
CA THR A 384 -9.36 -22.60 6.75
C THR A 384 -9.17 -23.90 5.96
N SER A 385 -8.70 -23.80 4.72
CA SER A 385 -8.43 -24.96 3.86
C SER A 385 -7.28 -25.81 4.41
N LEU A 386 -6.23 -25.16 4.94
CA LEU A 386 -5.16 -25.83 5.66
C LEU A 386 -5.67 -26.50 6.93
N GLU A 387 -6.51 -25.86 7.74
CA GLU A 387 -7.02 -26.46 8.98
C GLU A 387 -7.89 -27.71 8.72
N GLN A 388 -8.67 -27.69 7.64
CA GLN A 388 -9.58 -28.79 7.28
C GLN A 388 -8.87 -30.01 6.65
N SER A 389 -7.68 -29.83 6.08
CA SER A 389 -6.93 -30.95 5.48
C SER A 389 -6.49 -31.97 6.56
N GLN A 390 -6.98 -33.22 6.43
CA GLN A 390 -6.59 -34.36 7.26
C GLN A 390 -5.48 -35.22 6.63
N ASN A 391 -5.09 -34.92 5.39
CA ASN A 391 -4.14 -35.70 4.62
C ASN A 391 -2.71 -35.59 5.19
N GLU A 392 -1.92 -36.64 5.02
CA GLU A 392 -0.48 -36.69 5.34
C GLU A 392 0.33 -37.14 4.11
N GLY A 393 1.64 -36.90 4.11
CA GLY A 393 2.52 -37.30 3.00
C GLY A 393 2.26 -36.53 1.71
N GLN A 394 2.49 -37.18 0.57
CA GLN A 394 2.36 -36.56 -0.76
C GLN A 394 0.97 -36.00 -1.06
N GLN A 395 -0.09 -36.58 -0.51
CA GLN A 395 -1.46 -36.08 -0.68
C GLN A 395 -1.68 -34.73 0.02
N TYR A 396 -0.94 -34.46 1.10
CA TYR A 396 -0.97 -33.19 1.80
C TYR A 396 -0.24 -32.10 1.01
N VAL A 397 0.94 -32.44 0.47
CA VAL A 397 1.71 -31.54 -0.42
C VAL A 397 0.89 -31.16 -1.64
N ALA A 398 0.28 -32.13 -2.33
CA ALA A 398 -0.59 -31.87 -3.48
C ALA A 398 -1.78 -30.96 -3.14
N ALA A 399 -2.39 -31.13 -1.95
CA ALA A 399 -3.46 -30.25 -1.49
C ALA A 399 -2.96 -28.82 -1.24
N ILE A 400 -1.77 -28.64 -0.65
CA ILE A 400 -1.18 -27.31 -0.46
C ILE A 400 -0.93 -26.63 -1.82
N HIS A 401 -0.34 -27.34 -2.79
CA HIS A 401 -0.14 -26.81 -4.15
C HIS A 401 -1.46 -26.35 -4.78
N PHE A 402 -2.51 -27.15 -4.66
CA PHE A 402 -3.82 -26.79 -5.19
C PHE A 402 -4.39 -25.53 -4.52
N TYR A 403 -4.39 -25.48 -3.18
CA TYR A 403 -4.94 -24.34 -2.45
C TYR A 403 -4.11 -23.07 -2.65
N SER A 404 -2.78 -23.14 -2.68
CA SER A 404 -1.94 -21.97 -2.92
C SER A 404 -2.17 -21.41 -4.32
N GLN A 405 -2.21 -22.24 -5.36
CA GLN A 405 -2.51 -21.80 -6.72
C GLN A 405 -3.92 -21.21 -6.85
N LEU A 406 -4.91 -21.83 -6.22
CA LEU A 406 -6.28 -21.33 -6.23
C LEU A 406 -6.40 -19.97 -5.52
N CYS A 407 -5.79 -19.82 -4.35
CA CYS A 407 -5.74 -18.57 -3.60
C CYS A 407 -5.03 -17.46 -4.38
N MET A 408 -3.87 -17.76 -4.99
CA MET A 408 -3.14 -16.78 -5.78
C MET A 408 -3.92 -16.37 -7.03
N ARG A 409 -4.56 -17.31 -7.74
CA ARG A 409 -5.40 -16.98 -8.90
C ARG A 409 -6.57 -16.07 -8.54
N GLU A 410 -7.29 -16.38 -7.46
CA GLU A 410 -8.42 -15.54 -7.04
C GLU A 410 -7.98 -14.15 -6.56
N PHE A 411 -6.86 -14.07 -5.85
CA PHE A 411 -6.28 -12.78 -5.47
C PHE A 411 -5.84 -11.97 -6.68
N ASP A 412 -5.13 -12.59 -7.63
CA ASP A 412 -4.66 -11.93 -8.85
C ASP A 412 -5.87 -11.45 -9.69
N GLN A 413 -6.92 -12.26 -9.85
CA GLN A 413 -8.17 -11.86 -10.53
C GLN A 413 -8.89 -10.71 -9.82
N GLY A 414 -8.98 -10.74 -8.48
CA GLY A 414 -9.56 -9.64 -7.72
C GLY A 414 -8.74 -8.35 -7.83
N CYS A 415 -7.42 -8.45 -7.92
CA CYS A 415 -6.55 -7.29 -8.14
C CYS A 415 -6.71 -6.71 -9.56
N GLU A 416 -6.87 -7.55 -10.57
CA GLU A 416 -7.15 -7.13 -11.95
C GLU A 416 -8.50 -6.40 -12.03
N ASP A 417 -9.53 -6.90 -11.37
CA ASP A 417 -10.85 -6.25 -11.29
C ASP A 417 -10.82 -4.91 -10.53
N ALA A 418 -9.97 -4.80 -9.51
CA ALA A 418 -9.76 -3.57 -8.75
C ALA A 418 -8.86 -2.53 -9.44
N ALA A 419 -8.20 -2.89 -10.55
CA ALA A 419 -7.24 -2.02 -11.22
C ALA A 419 -7.92 -0.80 -11.87
N ILE A 420 -7.44 0.39 -11.54
CA ILE A 420 -7.94 1.65 -12.09
C ILE A 420 -7.08 2.04 -13.29
N GLN A 421 -7.71 2.18 -14.46
CA GLN A 421 -7.03 2.38 -15.75
C GLN A 421 -6.17 3.64 -15.78
N GLN A 422 -6.62 4.71 -15.12
CA GLN A 422 -5.91 5.99 -15.08
C GLN A 422 -4.79 6.03 -14.01
N SER A 423 -4.52 4.94 -13.30
CA SER A 423 -3.52 4.85 -12.24
C SER A 423 -2.36 3.92 -12.61
N GLU A 424 -1.16 4.21 -12.09
CA GLU A 424 0.01 3.32 -12.18
C GLU A 424 0.12 2.39 -10.96
N TRP A 425 -0.96 2.23 -10.20
CA TRP A 425 -0.93 1.47 -8.95
C TRP A 425 -0.85 -0.04 -9.22
N ASN A 426 -0.09 -0.73 -8.39
CA ASN A 426 0.03 -2.19 -8.44
C ASN A 426 -0.24 -2.82 -7.08
N ALA A 427 -0.66 -4.07 -7.10
CA ALA A 427 -0.93 -4.87 -5.91
C ALA A 427 0.29 -5.71 -5.47
N SER A 428 1.48 -5.46 -6.01
CA SER A 428 2.67 -6.32 -5.78
C SER A 428 3.03 -6.43 -4.31
N LYS A 429 3.00 -5.30 -3.58
CA LYS A 429 3.26 -5.27 -2.12
C LYS A 429 2.28 -6.14 -1.33
N PHE A 430 1.00 -6.13 -1.70
CA PHE A 430 -0.02 -6.97 -1.05
C PHE A 430 0.17 -8.45 -1.42
N ARG A 431 0.55 -8.72 -2.68
CA ARG A 431 0.84 -10.06 -3.18
C ARG A 431 2.04 -10.70 -2.46
N GLU A 432 3.15 -9.96 -2.35
CA GLU A 432 4.36 -10.41 -1.63
C GLU A 432 4.06 -10.67 -0.16
N LYS A 433 3.31 -9.76 0.49
CA LYS A 433 2.87 -9.93 1.87
C LYS A 433 2.00 -11.18 2.04
N LEU A 434 1.07 -11.43 1.11
CA LEU A 434 0.18 -12.59 1.14
C LEU A 434 0.97 -13.89 1.07
N ILE A 435 1.96 -13.96 0.17
CA ILE A 435 2.87 -15.10 0.05
C ILE A 435 3.61 -15.34 1.38
N CYS A 436 4.20 -14.30 1.97
CA CYS A 436 4.90 -14.40 3.26
C CYS A 436 4.02 -14.92 4.40
N ASP A 437 2.78 -14.44 4.50
CA ASP A 437 1.86 -14.85 5.56
C ASP A 437 1.35 -16.28 5.35
N MET A 438 1.01 -16.67 4.11
CA MET A 438 0.63 -18.04 3.78
C MET A 438 1.76 -19.03 4.09
N LEU A 439 3.01 -18.68 3.76
CA LEU A 439 4.19 -19.47 4.11
C LEU A 439 4.39 -19.59 5.62
N SER A 440 4.18 -18.51 6.36
CA SER A 440 4.33 -18.50 7.82
C SER A 440 3.28 -19.38 8.50
N GLU A 441 2.04 -19.35 8.03
CA GLU A 441 0.96 -20.25 8.48
C GLU A 441 1.29 -21.72 8.18
N MET A 442 1.80 -22.00 6.98
CA MET A 442 2.27 -23.33 6.60
C MET A 442 3.41 -23.81 7.51
N MET A 443 4.41 -22.96 7.77
CA MET A 443 5.51 -23.26 8.69
C MET A 443 5.00 -23.55 10.10
N ALA A 444 4.06 -22.76 10.62
CA ALA A 444 3.48 -22.98 11.95
C ALA A 444 2.80 -24.36 12.04
N LYS A 445 2.11 -24.77 10.97
CA LYS A 445 1.48 -26.09 10.89
C LYS A 445 2.49 -27.23 10.86
N TYR A 446 3.57 -27.11 10.09
CA TYR A 446 4.66 -28.10 10.09
C TYR A 446 5.38 -28.17 11.44
N LYS A 447 5.65 -27.03 12.09
CA LYS A 447 6.19 -27.01 13.48
C LYS A 447 5.30 -27.78 14.44
N LYS A 448 3.98 -27.58 14.38
CA LYS A 448 3.00 -28.30 15.20
C LYS A 448 2.99 -29.81 14.91
N ARG A 449 3.16 -30.22 13.65
CA ARG A 449 3.29 -31.65 13.26
C ARG A 449 4.55 -32.28 13.85
N ILE A 450 5.70 -31.63 13.68
CA ILE A 450 6.99 -32.07 14.27
C ILE A 450 6.85 -32.21 15.79
N THR A 451 6.29 -31.20 16.46
CA THR A 451 6.07 -31.24 17.91
C THR A 451 5.18 -32.40 18.34
N ARG A 452 4.09 -32.68 17.62
CA ARG A 452 3.20 -33.80 17.90
C ARG A 452 3.89 -35.16 17.69
N ALA A 453 4.70 -35.30 16.64
CA ALA A 453 5.38 -36.54 16.31
C ALA A 453 6.52 -36.87 17.28
N LEU A 454 7.30 -35.86 17.69
CA LEU A 454 8.49 -36.06 18.51
C LEU A 454 8.20 -36.03 20.01
N ALA A 455 7.42 -35.07 20.52
CA ALA A 455 7.37 -34.78 21.96
C ALA A 455 7.07 -36.00 22.85
N LYS A 456 5.99 -36.74 22.54
CA LYS A 456 5.57 -37.90 23.34
C LYS A 456 6.49 -39.11 23.17
N ARG A 457 6.99 -39.33 21.95
CA ARG A 457 7.85 -40.49 21.63
C ARG A 457 9.24 -40.33 22.23
N VAL A 458 9.81 -39.13 22.15
CA VAL A 458 11.09 -38.79 22.80
C VAL A 458 10.96 -38.92 24.31
N GLU A 459 9.88 -38.41 24.90
CA GLU A 459 9.64 -38.55 26.35
C GLU A 459 9.57 -40.02 26.76
N SER A 460 8.86 -40.87 26.01
CA SER A 460 8.79 -42.32 26.26
C SER A 460 10.15 -43.03 26.12
N LEU A 461 10.97 -42.66 25.13
CA LEU A 461 12.31 -43.24 24.94
C LEU A 461 13.26 -42.84 26.07
N LEU A 462 13.21 -41.58 26.49
CA LEU A 462 13.97 -41.08 27.64
C LEU A 462 13.49 -41.67 28.97
N GLU A 463 12.21 -42.00 29.09
CA GLU A 463 11.67 -42.72 30.26
C GLU A 463 12.13 -44.17 30.31
N ALA A 464 12.25 -44.85 29.17
CA ALA A 464 12.82 -46.18 29.10
C ALA A 464 14.32 -46.15 29.43
N GLY A 465 15.13 -45.28 28.82
CA GLY A 465 16.57 -45.23 29.15
C GLY A 465 17.31 -46.54 28.83
N GLU A 466 16.99 -47.16 27.70
CA GLU A 466 17.69 -48.31 27.14
C GLU A 466 19.06 -47.92 26.54
N ARG A 467 19.91 -48.91 26.23
CA ARG A 467 21.29 -48.66 25.77
C ARG A 467 21.35 -47.80 24.50
N ASP A 468 20.37 -47.99 23.64
CA ASP A 468 20.24 -47.38 22.32
C ASP A 468 19.32 -46.15 22.33
N THR A 469 18.91 -45.64 23.51
CA THR A 469 17.96 -44.51 23.63
C THR A 469 18.30 -43.35 22.69
N TRP A 470 19.56 -42.90 22.68
CA TRP A 470 19.98 -41.80 21.83
C TRP A 470 20.05 -42.16 20.34
N ALA A 471 20.38 -43.40 19.98
CA ALA A 471 20.34 -43.87 18.60
C ALA A 471 18.89 -43.95 18.07
N SER A 472 17.97 -44.46 18.89
CA SER A 472 16.54 -44.51 18.61
C SER A 472 15.91 -43.11 18.51
N ILE A 473 16.35 -42.16 19.35
CA ILE A 473 15.96 -40.75 19.25
C ILE A 473 16.49 -40.09 17.96
N ARG A 474 17.74 -40.37 17.55
CA ARG A 474 18.30 -39.85 16.28
C ARG A 474 17.54 -40.37 15.07
N ASN A 475 17.31 -41.68 14.98
CA ASN A 475 16.52 -42.27 13.90
C ASN A 475 15.10 -41.68 13.84
N LEU A 476 14.47 -41.47 15.01
CA LEU A 476 13.15 -40.82 15.09
C LEU A 476 13.22 -39.35 14.63
N PHE A 477 14.25 -38.62 15.06
CA PHE A 477 14.46 -37.23 14.68
C PHE A 477 14.68 -37.08 13.17
N GLU A 478 15.61 -37.84 12.60
CA GLU A 478 15.95 -37.79 11.17
C GLU A 478 14.75 -38.18 10.32
N CYS A 479 14.10 -39.32 10.60
CA CYS A 479 12.95 -39.78 9.82
C CYS A 479 11.79 -38.77 9.81
N ASN A 480 11.45 -38.17 10.95
CA ASN A 480 10.29 -37.27 11.04
C ASN A 480 10.62 -35.83 10.62
N THR A 481 11.84 -35.36 10.92
CA THR A 481 12.25 -33.99 10.61
C THR A 481 12.60 -33.85 9.14
N GLU A 482 13.37 -34.78 8.56
CA GLU A 482 13.71 -34.70 7.12
C GLU A 482 12.49 -34.99 6.24
N ALA A 483 11.58 -35.89 6.64
CA ALA A 483 10.31 -36.06 5.92
C ALA A 483 9.47 -34.76 5.95
N ALA A 484 9.33 -34.13 7.12
CA ALA A 484 8.58 -32.87 7.24
C ALA A 484 9.26 -31.70 6.50
N VAL A 485 10.59 -31.65 6.49
CA VAL A 485 11.37 -30.65 5.76
C VAL A 485 11.23 -30.87 4.26
N SER A 486 11.36 -32.10 3.76
CA SER A 486 11.15 -32.42 2.35
C SER A 486 9.73 -32.07 1.89
N GLU A 487 8.70 -32.47 2.65
CA GLU A 487 7.30 -32.12 2.37
C GLU A 487 7.09 -30.59 2.35
N PHE A 488 7.73 -29.87 3.27
CA PHE A 488 7.68 -28.41 3.32
C PHE A 488 8.39 -27.77 2.12
N SER A 489 9.59 -28.23 1.78
CA SER A 489 10.37 -27.71 0.66
C SER A 489 9.62 -27.90 -0.65
N ASP A 490 9.03 -29.08 -0.87
CA ASP A 490 8.20 -29.38 -2.04
C ASP A 490 6.98 -28.45 -2.10
N ALA A 491 6.23 -28.35 -1.00
CA ALA A 491 5.05 -27.48 -0.92
C ALA A 491 5.41 -25.98 -1.10
N ALA A 492 6.59 -25.56 -0.63
CA ALA A 492 7.07 -24.18 -0.73
C ALA A 492 7.39 -23.76 -2.18
N VAL A 493 7.68 -24.71 -3.07
CA VAL A 493 7.87 -24.43 -4.51
C VAL A 493 6.63 -23.77 -5.12
N SER A 494 5.44 -24.08 -4.60
CA SER A 494 4.18 -23.49 -5.09
C SER A 494 4.09 -21.97 -4.96
N PHE A 495 4.94 -21.36 -4.14
CA PHE A 495 4.99 -19.92 -3.88
C PHE A 495 6.05 -19.19 -4.74
N ASN A 496 6.73 -19.89 -5.66
CA ASN A 496 7.77 -19.33 -6.54
C ASN A 496 8.91 -18.59 -5.79
N LEU A 497 9.31 -19.12 -4.62
CA LEU A 497 10.42 -18.57 -3.85
C LEU A 497 11.79 -18.98 -4.41
N ASN A 498 12.82 -18.22 -4.06
CA ASN A 498 14.20 -18.62 -4.34
C ASN A 498 14.60 -19.82 -3.49
N SER A 499 15.47 -20.69 -4.04
CA SER A 499 15.96 -21.88 -3.32
C SER A 499 16.58 -21.53 -1.96
N SER A 500 17.33 -20.43 -1.87
CA SER A 500 17.96 -19.95 -0.64
C SER A 500 16.95 -19.58 0.47
N GLU A 501 15.78 -19.04 0.11
CA GLU A 501 14.73 -18.68 1.07
C GLU A 501 14.00 -19.92 1.60
N ILE A 502 13.77 -20.89 0.71
CA ILE A 502 13.25 -22.21 1.08
C ILE A 502 14.24 -22.91 2.02
N ASP A 503 15.53 -22.89 1.71
CA ASP A 503 16.59 -23.49 2.53
C ASP A 503 16.67 -22.86 3.92
N THR A 504 16.59 -21.52 4.01
CA THR A 504 16.60 -20.79 5.29
C THR A 504 15.40 -21.19 6.14
N LYS A 505 14.19 -21.23 5.55
CA LYS A 505 12.97 -21.65 6.27
C LYS A 505 13.01 -23.14 6.66
N SER A 506 13.62 -23.98 5.83
CA SER A 506 13.84 -25.40 6.11
C SER A 506 14.81 -25.57 7.29
N GLN A 507 15.87 -24.75 7.35
CA GLN A 507 16.78 -24.71 8.50
C GLN A 507 16.05 -24.29 9.79
N HIS A 508 15.14 -23.32 9.72
CA HIS A 508 14.31 -22.94 10.88
C HIS A 508 13.41 -24.08 11.38
N LEU A 509 12.94 -24.97 10.49
CA LEU A 509 12.19 -26.17 10.90
C LEU A 509 13.10 -27.19 11.59
N ARG A 510 14.30 -27.44 11.04
CA ARG A 510 15.30 -28.32 11.68
C ARG A 510 15.72 -27.80 13.06
N GLU A 511 15.93 -26.49 13.17
CA GLU A 511 16.30 -25.85 14.43
C GLU A 511 15.16 -25.90 15.44
N HIS A 512 13.90 -25.73 15.01
CA HIS A 512 12.73 -25.94 15.89
C HIS A 512 12.67 -27.38 16.43
N ALA A 513 12.91 -28.38 15.57
CA ALA A 513 12.96 -29.77 15.99
C ALA A 513 14.10 -30.03 17.00
N ARG A 514 15.28 -29.45 16.77
CA ARG A 514 16.44 -29.57 17.67
C ARG A 514 16.16 -28.94 19.02
N ASN A 515 15.63 -27.72 19.05
CA ASN A 515 15.27 -27.04 20.30
C ASN A 515 14.20 -27.80 21.09
N LEU A 516 13.22 -28.41 20.40
CA LEU A 516 12.22 -29.27 21.05
C LEU A 516 12.88 -30.50 21.70
N LEU A 517 13.82 -31.15 21.00
CA LEU A 517 14.56 -32.29 21.52
C LEU A 517 15.38 -31.90 22.76
N GLU A 518 16.10 -30.78 22.69
CA GLU A 518 16.87 -30.26 23.82
C GLU A 518 15.98 -29.96 25.02
N MET A 519 14.85 -29.29 24.81
CA MET A 519 13.88 -29.01 25.87
C MET A 519 13.40 -30.31 26.54
N LYS A 520 13.02 -31.33 25.75
CA LYS A 520 12.57 -32.63 26.27
C LYS A 520 13.68 -33.39 26.99
N ALA A 521 14.90 -33.31 26.49
CA ALA A 521 16.08 -33.89 27.12
C ALA A 521 16.37 -33.24 28.48
N ARG A 522 16.31 -31.90 28.57
CA ARG A 522 16.47 -31.15 29.84
C ARG A 522 15.37 -31.48 30.85
N GLU A 523 14.11 -31.57 30.40
CA GLU A 523 12.99 -32.01 31.24
C GLU A 523 13.22 -33.42 31.81
N ALA A 524 13.72 -34.34 30.97
CA ALA A 524 14.05 -35.69 31.40
C ALA A 524 15.25 -35.71 32.35
N ALA A 525 16.28 -34.91 32.11
CA ALA A 525 17.48 -34.82 32.95
C ALA A 525 17.26 -34.12 34.29
N ALA A 526 16.06 -33.61 34.59
CA ALA A 526 15.76 -33.01 35.88
C ALA A 526 16.09 -33.98 37.05
N ALA A 527 16.87 -33.50 38.01
CA ALA A 527 17.42 -34.25 39.14
C ALA A 527 16.42 -35.22 39.81
N GLY A 528 15.19 -34.75 40.08
CA GLY A 528 14.13 -35.57 40.68
C GLY A 528 13.66 -36.72 39.79
N ARG A 529 13.56 -36.51 38.47
CA ARG A 529 13.16 -37.56 37.51
C ARG A 529 14.28 -38.59 37.31
N VAL A 530 15.53 -38.13 37.18
CA VAL A 530 16.70 -39.01 37.06
C VAL A 530 16.81 -39.92 38.27
N LEU A 531 16.73 -39.36 39.48
CA LEU A 531 16.77 -40.12 40.73
C LEU A 531 15.66 -41.16 40.84
N MET A 532 14.44 -40.82 40.42
CA MET A 532 13.31 -41.76 40.38
C MET A 532 13.55 -42.90 39.39
N ARG A 533 14.10 -42.61 38.21
CA ARG A 533 14.42 -43.63 37.20
C ARG A 533 15.54 -44.57 37.64
N MET A 534 16.60 -44.02 38.23
CA MET A 534 17.69 -44.82 38.79
C MET A 534 17.18 -45.80 39.84
N LYS A 535 16.27 -45.35 40.74
CA LYS A 535 15.59 -46.21 41.71
C LYS A 535 14.72 -47.27 41.06
N TYR A 536 13.92 -46.88 40.07
CA TYR A 536 13.02 -47.81 39.39
C TYR A 536 13.81 -48.92 38.68
N ARG A 537 14.88 -48.57 37.97
CA ARG A 537 15.78 -49.55 37.33
C ARG A 537 16.49 -50.43 38.36
N PHE A 538 16.95 -49.86 39.48
CA PHE A 538 17.52 -50.63 40.58
C PHE A 538 16.53 -51.68 41.12
N SER A 539 15.29 -51.25 41.42
CA SER A 539 14.24 -52.11 41.93
C SER A 539 13.79 -53.17 40.93
N GLN A 540 13.81 -52.87 39.63
CA GLN A 540 13.52 -53.87 38.59
C GLN A 540 14.59 -54.95 38.54
N VAL A 541 15.87 -54.59 38.45
CA VAL A 541 16.96 -55.59 38.40
C VAL A 541 16.96 -56.46 39.66
N LEU A 542 16.72 -55.85 40.82
CA LEU A 542 16.61 -56.56 42.10
C LEU A 542 15.36 -57.46 42.16
N GLY A 543 14.23 -56.99 41.64
CA GLY A 543 12.97 -57.74 41.59
C GLY A 543 12.98 -58.89 40.59
N ASP A 544 13.62 -58.71 39.42
CA ASP A 544 13.83 -59.77 38.44
C ASP A 544 14.73 -60.86 39.01
N TYR A 545 15.73 -60.50 39.82
CA TYR A 545 16.52 -61.46 40.59
C TYR A 545 15.68 -62.21 41.62
N GLU A 546 14.92 -61.50 42.47
CA GLU A 546 14.02 -62.10 43.47
C GLU A 546 12.98 -63.04 42.82
N ASN A 547 12.46 -62.71 41.63
CA ASN A 547 11.50 -63.53 40.89
C ASN A 547 12.14 -64.71 40.13
N SER A 548 13.41 -64.58 39.72
CA SER A 548 14.16 -65.68 39.10
C SER A 548 14.57 -66.78 40.10
N MET A 549 14.54 -66.47 41.41
CA MET A 549 14.75 -67.44 42.49
C MET A 549 13.56 -68.40 42.62
N SER A 550 13.54 -69.44 41.79
CA SER A 550 12.64 -70.58 41.96
C SER A 550 13.24 -71.63 42.91
N TRP A 551 12.41 -72.31 43.70
CA TRP A 551 12.76 -73.23 44.79
C TRP A 551 13.70 -74.41 44.43
N TYR A 552 13.97 -74.65 43.14
CA TYR A 552 14.75 -75.79 42.64
C TYR A 552 16.21 -75.46 42.25
N ASN A 553 16.56 -74.20 41.99
CA ASN A 553 17.90 -73.80 41.49
C ASN A 553 18.75 -73.10 42.55
N TRP A 554 19.01 -73.79 43.68
CA TRP A 554 19.82 -73.27 44.78
C TRP A 554 21.33 -73.54 44.64
N THR A 555 21.79 -74.09 43.52
CA THR A 555 23.16 -74.60 43.34
C THR A 555 24.15 -73.65 42.65
N GLU A 556 23.69 -72.53 42.08
CA GLU A 556 24.58 -71.43 41.66
C GLU A 556 24.40 -70.25 42.61
N GLU A 557 25.32 -70.11 43.56
CA GLU A 557 25.40 -68.98 44.49
C GLU A 557 25.83 -67.73 43.71
N LYS A 558 24.93 -67.14 42.90
CA LYS A 558 25.13 -65.77 42.41
C LYS A 558 25.17 -64.87 43.63
N ASN A 559 26.36 -64.35 43.93
CA ASN A 559 26.57 -63.50 45.08
C ASN A 559 25.60 -62.31 45.00
N LEU A 560 24.88 -62.04 46.08
CA LEU A 560 23.99 -60.87 46.19
C LEU A 560 24.77 -59.58 45.85
N ASP A 561 26.06 -59.55 46.16
CA ASP A 561 26.98 -58.47 45.82
C ASP A 561 27.20 -58.29 44.31
N GLU A 562 27.11 -59.36 43.51
CA GLU A 562 27.20 -59.31 42.04
C GLU A 562 25.90 -58.74 41.44
N VAL A 563 24.75 -59.12 41.99
CA VAL A 563 23.45 -58.59 41.59
C VAL A 563 23.30 -57.12 42.00
N GLU A 564 23.77 -56.77 43.21
CA GLU A 564 23.84 -55.38 43.67
C GLU A 564 24.74 -54.55 42.76
N ARG A 565 25.94 -55.06 42.41
CA ARG A 565 26.85 -54.41 41.47
C ARG A 565 26.20 -54.23 40.08
N ASN A 566 25.48 -55.23 39.59
CA ASN A 566 24.76 -55.15 38.32
C ASN A 566 23.59 -54.15 38.37
N ALA A 567 22.80 -54.15 39.44
CA ALA A 567 21.70 -53.20 39.63
C ALA A 567 22.20 -51.76 39.76
N LEU A 568 23.29 -51.54 40.51
CA LEU A 568 23.98 -50.25 40.56
C LEU A 568 24.50 -49.85 39.18
N SER A 569 25.04 -50.79 38.40
CA SER A 569 25.58 -50.55 37.05
C SER A 569 24.48 -50.06 36.11
N GLU A 570 23.36 -50.78 36.04
CA GLU A 570 22.22 -50.38 35.21
C GLU A 570 21.56 -49.06 35.70
N SER A 571 21.58 -48.77 37.00
CA SER A 571 21.16 -47.45 37.52
C SER A 571 22.15 -46.33 37.16
N LEU A 572 23.45 -46.58 37.20
CA LEU A 572 24.49 -45.62 36.80
C LEU A 572 24.43 -45.32 35.30
N ARG A 573 24.03 -46.32 34.51
CA ARG A 573 23.79 -46.16 33.08
C ARG A 573 22.70 -45.14 32.77
N ILE A 574 21.60 -45.13 33.53
CA ILE A 574 20.56 -44.11 33.40
C ILE A 574 21.13 -42.70 33.67
N LEU A 575 22.02 -42.59 34.65
CA LEU A 575 22.70 -41.32 34.93
C LEU A 575 23.60 -40.91 33.75
N SER A 576 24.34 -41.85 33.16
CA SER A 576 25.16 -41.60 31.96
C SER A 576 24.31 -41.16 30.75
N ILE A 577 23.19 -41.83 30.48
CA ILE A 577 22.28 -41.48 29.39
C ILE A 577 21.71 -40.06 29.56
N MET A 578 21.47 -39.63 30.81
CA MET A 578 20.89 -38.32 31.13
C MET A 578 21.95 -37.22 31.33
N ALA A 579 23.24 -37.54 31.28
CA ALA A 579 24.31 -36.59 31.54
C ALA A 579 24.59 -35.65 30.35
N ALA A 580 24.48 -36.16 29.12
CA ALA A 580 24.71 -35.37 27.91
C ALA A 580 23.82 -35.84 26.74
N MET A 581 23.49 -34.91 25.85
CA MET A 581 22.82 -35.23 24.58
C MET A 581 23.82 -35.83 23.58
N ARG A 582 23.67 -37.12 23.26
CA ARG A 582 24.49 -37.83 22.26
C ARG A 582 23.87 -37.73 20.87
N PHE A 583 23.84 -36.53 20.32
CA PHE A 583 23.23 -36.27 19.01
C PHE A 583 24.21 -36.47 17.85
N ASP A 584 25.49 -36.16 18.04
CA ASP A 584 26.56 -36.49 17.09
C ASP A 584 27.07 -37.90 17.45
N GLU A 585 27.34 -38.78 16.49
CA GLU A 585 27.81 -40.17 16.70
C GLU A 585 29.23 -40.28 17.32
N MET A 586 29.71 -39.21 17.94
CA MET A 586 31.01 -39.17 18.57
C MET A 586 30.99 -39.98 19.88
N PRO A 587 31.96 -40.88 20.09
CA PRO A 587 32.06 -41.61 21.35
C PRO A 587 32.41 -40.64 22.48
N ASP A 588 31.71 -40.75 23.61
CA ASP A 588 32.07 -40.06 24.85
C ASP A 588 32.56 -41.05 25.91
N GLN A 589 33.40 -40.55 26.82
CA GLN A 589 33.90 -41.32 27.96
C GLN A 589 33.08 -41.10 29.24
N ILE A 590 31.88 -40.49 29.15
CA ILE A 590 31.07 -40.14 30.35
C ILE A 590 30.70 -41.41 31.12
N GLU A 591 30.26 -42.45 30.41
CA GLU A 591 29.90 -43.73 31.03
C GLU A 591 31.12 -44.30 31.77
N MET A 592 32.26 -44.44 31.09
CA MET A 592 33.51 -44.95 31.68
C MET A 592 33.98 -44.13 32.89
N GLY A 593 33.95 -42.80 32.80
CA GLY A 593 34.36 -41.90 33.89
C GLY A 593 33.43 -41.93 35.10
N LEU A 594 32.12 -42.07 34.87
CA LEU A 594 31.15 -42.30 35.96
C LEU A 594 31.40 -43.66 36.62
N TYR A 595 31.64 -44.73 35.85
CA TYR A 595 31.94 -46.05 36.39
C TYR A 595 33.22 -46.05 37.23
N SER A 596 34.34 -45.56 36.68
CA SER A 596 35.64 -45.56 37.38
C SER A 596 35.64 -44.67 38.63
N SER A 597 34.87 -43.59 38.64
CA SER A 597 34.86 -42.64 39.77
C SER A 597 33.83 -42.98 40.86
N LEU A 598 32.69 -43.59 40.51
CA LEU A 598 31.56 -43.77 41.44
C LEU A 598 31.33 -45.21 41.89
N MET A 599 31.72 -46.21 41.10
CA MET A 599 31.63 -47.63 41.51
C MET A 599 32.83 -48.07 42.35
N ASP A 600 34.05 -47.74 41.91
CA ASP A 600 35.29 -48.19 42.58
C ASP A 600 35.49 -47.58 43.98
N ARG A 601 34.80 -46.48 44.31
CA ARG A 601 34.85 -45.86 45.66
C ARG A 601 33.89 -46.51 46.68
N THR A 602 33.00 -47.42 46.28
CA THR A 602 31.92 -47.93 47.16
C THR A 602 32.19 -49.25 47.88
N VAL A 603 33.37 -49.87 47.73
CA VAL A 603 33.78 -51.04 48.54
C VAL A 603 34.92 -50.67 49.48
N PRO A 604 34.66 -50.40 50.78
CA PRO A 604 35.74 -50.33 51.75
C PRO A 604 36.18 -51.76 52.14
N ASP A 605 37.35 -52.18 51.67
CA ASP A 605 38.06 -53.35 52.21
C ASP A 605 38.76 -52.94 53.53
N PRO A 606 38.43 -53.53 54.70
CA PRO A 606 39.04 -53.16 55.98
C PRO A 606 40.51 -53.62 56.14
N SER A 607 41.13 -54.26 55.15
CA SER A 607 42.39 -54.99 55.33
C SER A 607 43.65 -54.39 54.66
N LEU A 608 43.58 -53.21 54.03
CA LEU A 608 44.75 -52.58 53.42
C LEU A 608 45.25 -51.35 54.22
N PRO A 609 46.55 -51.29 54.58
CA PRO A 609 47.11 -50.13 55.27
C PRO A 609 47.09 -48.87 54.39
N ASN A 610 46.69 -47.75 54.99
CA ASN A 610 46.80 -46.40 54.43
C ASN A 610 48.21 -46.09 53.93
N THR A 611 48.51 -46.33 52.65
CA THR A 611 49.61 -45.66 51.94
C THR A 611 49.34 -45.76 50.44
N PHE A 612 48.84 -44.69 49.83
CA PHE A 612 49.39 -44.09 48.62
C PHE A 612 48.61 -42.81 48.30
N MET A 613 49.21 -41.67 48.68
CA MET A 613 48.91 -40.41 48.02
C MET A 613 49.49 -40.50 46.60
N ALA A 614 48.61 -40.60 45.61
CA ALA A 614 48.83 -40.05 44.30
C ALA A 614 47.62 -39.15 44.01
N ALA A 615 47.88 -37.86 43.80
CA ALA A 615 46.86 -36.89 43.46
C ALA A 615 46.33 -37.15 42.04
N THR A 616 45.44 -38.12 41.88
CA THR A 616 44.54 -38.17 40.72
C THR A 616 43.49 -37.10 40.93
N LEU A 617 43.53 -36.04 40.12
CA LEU A 617 42.46 -35.05 39.97
C LEU A 617 41.11 -35.78 39.96
N ASP A 618 40.18 -35.41 40.85
CA ASP A 618 38.83 -35.99 40.88
C ASP A 618 38.14 -35.63 39.56
N PRO A 619 37.94 -36.57 38.60
CA PRO A 619 37.43 -36.23 37.27
C PRO A 619 35.99 -35.70 37.29
N LEU A 620 35.31 -35.82 38.43
CA LEU A 620 33.97 -35.28 38.68
C LEU A 620 33.95 -33.93 39.41
N ALA A 621 35.10 -33.35 39.78
CA ALA A 621 35.19 -32.04 40.43
C ALA A 621 35.25 -30.86 39.45
N SER A 622 35.08 -31.14 38.15
CA SER A 622 35.04 -30.14 37.07
C SER A 622 33.62 -29.64 36.81
N ASP A 623 33.50 -28.38 36.39
CA ASP A 623 32.24 -27.78 35.92
C ASP A 623 31.80 -28.29 34.52
N THR A 624 32.71 -28.94 33.79
CA THR A 624 32.50 -29.43 32.42
C THR A 624 33.16 -30.80 32.21
N TRP A 625 32.53 -31.67 31.41
CA TRP A 625 33.13 -32.94 30.99
C TRP A 625 34.33 -32.71 30.06
N GLU A 626 35.52 -33.25 30.39
CA GLU A 626 36.78 -32.97 29.67
C GLU A 626 36.81 -33.48 28.21
N GLU A 627 35.97 -34.46 27.84
CA GLU A 627 35.98 -35.10 26.52
C GLU A 627 34.62 -35.14 25.81
N VAL A 628 33.68 -34.29 26.23
CA VAL A 628 32.41 -34.12 25.51
C VAL A 628 32.64 -33.18 24.33
N SER A 629 32.15 -33.56 23.14
CA SER A 629 32.35 -32.75 21.93
C SER A 629 31.87 -31.32 22.20
N PRO A 630 32.51 -30.28 21.63
CA PRO A 630 32.08 -28.89 21.79
C PRO A 630 30.63 -28.62 21.31
N LYS A 631 30.03 -29.58 20.59
CA LYS A 631 28.67 -29.53 20.04
C LYS A 631 27.64 -30.34 20.85
N ALA A 632 28.08 -31.22 21.76
CA ALA A 632 27.18 -32.01 22.58
C ALA A 632 26.68 -31.19 23.77
N THR A 633 25.36 -31.00 23.85
CA THR A 633 24.73 -30.25 24.94
C THR A 633 24.81 -31.03 26.25
N THR A 634 25.62 -30.55 27.19
CA THR A 634 25.68 -31.08 28.57
C THR A 634 24.35 -30.83 29.27
N LEU A 635 23.73 -31.90 29.79
CA LEU A 635 22.45 -31.84 30.50
C LEU A 635 22.64 -31.83 32.03
N LEU A 636 23.61 -32.62 32.52
CA LEU A 636 24.01 -32.66 33.92
C LEU A 636 25.52 -32.43 34.03
N LYS A 637 25.91 -31.56 34.96
CA LYS A 637 27.32 -31.36 35.28
C LYS A 637 27.89 -32.59 36.00
N PRO A 638 29.22 -32.81 35.95
CA PRO A 638 29.86 -33.88 36.71
C PRO A 638 29.54 -33.84 38.22
N GLU A 639 29.52 -32.66 38.83
CA GLU A 639 29.18 -32.47 40.25
C GLU A 639 27.69 -32.77 40.55
N ASP A 640 26.79 -32.42 39.62
CA ASP A 640 25.36 -32.78 39.72
C ASP A 640 25.17 -34.30 39.62
N CYS A 641 25.93 -34.97 38.76
CA CYS A 641 25.92 -36.43 38.64
C CYS A 641 26.41 -37.09 39.94
N LYS A 642 27.50 -36.57 40.53
CA LYS A 642 28.05 -37.06 41.79
C LYS A 642 27.08 -36.88 42.96
N SER A 643 26.46 -35.70 43.09
CA SER A 643 25.46 -35.43 44.13
C SER A 643 24.19 -36.27 43.97
N LEU A 644 23.72 -36.46 42.73
CA LEU A 644 22.60 -37.36 42.40
C LEU A 644 22.91 -38.81 42.73
N TRP A 645 24.13 -39.28 42.42
CA TRP A 645 24.58 -40.62 42.76
C TRP A 645 24.61 -40.85 44.27
N MET A 646 25.20 -39.91 45.04
CA MET A 646 25.23 -40.01 46.50
C MET A 646 23.82 -40.05 47.12
N ASN A 647 22.91 -39.19 46.63
CA ASN A 647 21.51 -39.17 47.05
C ASN A 647 20.77 -40.47 46.67
N PHE A 648 21.09 -41.04 45.51
CA PHE A 648 20.59 -42.35 45.09
C PHE A 648 21.07 -43.46 46.04
N ILE A 649 22.37 -43.55 46.31
CA ILE A 649 22.96 -44.53 47.23
C ILE A 649 22.31 -44.44 48.62
N GLU A 650 22.13 -43.24 49.17
CA GLU A 650 21.43 -43.07 50.45
C GLU A 650 19.99 -43.59 50.43
N LYS A 651 19.28 -43.35 49.34
CA LYS A 651 17.87 -43.74 49.21
C LYS A 651 17.64 -45.21 48.91
N ILE A 652 18.63 -45.95 48.41
CA ILE A 652 18.54 -47.40 48.21
C ILE A 652 19.00 -48.21 49.42
N LYS A 653 19.75 -47.63 50.37
CA LYS A 653 20.14 -48.28 51.65
C LYS A 653 19.00 -49.07 52.31
N PRO A 654 17.79 -48.50 52.54
CA PRO A 654 16.69 -49.26 53.14
C PRO A 654 16.15 -50.38 52.24
N MET A 655 16.19 -50.23 50.91
CA MET A 655 15.79 -51.30 49.98
C MET A 655 16.77 -52.48 50.06
N MET A 656 18.08 -52.20 50.14
CA MET A 656 19.12 -53.22 50.27
C MET A 656 19.08 -53.94 51.62
N THR A 657 18.89 -53.21 52.72
CA THR A 657 18.70 -53.83 54.04
C THR A 657 17.45 -54.71 54.06
N GLY A 658 16.37 -54.27 53.42
CA GLY A 658 15.15 -55.05 53.25
C GLY A 658 15.35 -56.32 52.41
N ALA A 659 16.03 -56.21 51.27
CA ALA A 659 16.33 -57.35 50.40
C ALA A 659 17.26 -58.37 51.06
N ARG A 660 18.32 -57.92 51.75
CA ARG A 660 19.21 -58.77 52.56
C ARG A 660 18.44 -59.50 53.66
N SER A 661 17.54 -58.80 54.37
CA SER A 661 16.68 -59.40 55.40
C SER A 661 15.70 -60.43 54.82
N ARG A 662 15.13 -60.19 53.63
CA ARG A 662 14.29 -61.16 52.93
C ARG A 662 15.09 -62.40 52.51
N LEU A 663 16.30 -62.20 51.99
CA LEU A 663 17.20 -63.30 51.60
C LEU A 663 17.61 -64.15 52.81
N ASP A 664 17.94 -63.52 53.94
CA ASP A 664 18.24 -64.23 55.20
C ASP A 664 17.01 -64.95 55.77
N GLY A 665 15.83 -64.36 55.62
CA GLY A 665 14.55 -64.99 55.95
C GLY A 665 14.29 -66.24 55.11
N HIS A 666 14.54 -66.17 53.79
CA HIS A 666 14.45 -67.28 52.85
C HIS A 666 15.51 -68.35 53.09
N ARG A 667 16.74 -67.98 53.46
CA ARG A 667 17.83 -68.91 53.82
C ARG A 667 17.49 -69.69 55.10
N LYS A 668 16.88 -69.03 56.09
CA LYS A 668 16.38 -69.68 57.30
C LYS A 668 15.22 -70.63 57.01
N THR A 669 14.21 -70.21 56.23
CA THR A 669 13.08 -71.08 55.84
C THR A 669 13.51 -72.25 54.96
N GLY A 670 14.47 -72.06 54.04
CA GLY A 670 15.09 -73.14 53.26
C GLY A 670 15.87 -74.13 54.14
N SER A 671 16.59 -73.65 55.16
CA SER A 671 17.24 -74.51 56.15
C SER A 671 16.23 -75.29 57.01
N TYR A 672 15.10 -74.68 57.39
CA TYR A 672 14.01 -75.38 58.10
C TYR A 672 13.30 -76.39 57.22
N ALA A 673 13.08 -76.09 55.94
CA ALA A 673 12.49 -77.02 54.96
C ALA A 673 13.44 -78.19 54.66
N ALA A 674 14.74 -77.95 54.48
CA ALA A 674 15.75 -79.00 54.32
C ALA A 674 15.87 -79.87 55.58
N ALA A 675 15.81 -79.27 56.77
CA ALA A 675 15.77 -80.01 58.05
C ALA A 675 14.47 -80.81 58.22
N ALA A 676 13.31 -80.27 57.79
CA ALA A 676 12.03 -80.97 57.81
C ALA A 676 11.97 -82.12 56.80
N VAL A 677 12.57 -81.97 55.61
CA VAL A 677 12.73 -83.05 54.62
C VAL A 677 13.69 -84.11 55.14
N ALA A 678 14.82 -83.74 55.75
CA ALA A 678 15.74 -84.69 56.38
C ALA A 678 15.09 -85.44 57.54
N ALA A 679 14.28 -84.76 58.36
CA ALA A 679 13.49 -85.38 59.42
C ALA A 679 12.37 -86.29 58.88
N ALA A 680 11.71 -85.91 57.78
CA ALA A 680 10.70 -86.74 57.11
C ALA A 680 11.31 -87.98 56.44
N VAL A 681 12.49 -87.86 55.82
CA VAL A 681 13.25 -88.99 55.27
C VAL A 681 13.77 -89.89 56.40
N GLY A 682 14.24 -89.31 57.51
CA GLY A 682 14.61 -90.06 58.71
C GLY A 682 13.45 -90.80 59.36
N ALA A 683 12.26 -90.18 59.43
CA ALA A 683 11.04 -90.80 59.92
C ALA A 683 10.54 -91.91 58.97
N ALA A 684 10.62 -91.70 57.65
CA ALA A 684 10.28 -92.72 56.66
C ALA A 684 11.24 -93.93 56.71
N ALA A 685 12.54 -93.69 56.92
CA ALA A 685 13.52 -94.75 57.12
C ALA A 685 13.30 -95.52 58.44
N ALA A 686 12.90 -94.83 59.52
CA ALA A 686 12.54 -95.46 60.79
C ALA A 686 11.24 -96.28 60.70
N ILE A 687 10.23 -95.80 59.97
CA ILE A 687 8.99 -96.54 59.69
C ILE A 687 9.29 -97.77 58.80
N ALA A 688 10.13 -97.64 57.77
CA ALA A 688 10.56 -98.75 56.94
C ALA A 688 11.36 -99.80 57.75
N ALA A 689 12.23 -99.37 58.67
CA ALA A 689 12.95 -100.25 59.58
C ALA A 689 12.02 -100.95 60.60
N ALA A 690 11.00 -100.26 61.12
CA ALA A 690 10.00 -100.84 62.01
C ALA A 690 9.08 -101.85 61.29
N VAL A 691 8.71 -101.58 60.03
CA VAL A 691 7.96 -102.53 59.18
C VAL A 691 8.83 -103.75 58.83
N ALA A 692 10.13 -103.56 58.54
CA ALA A 692 11.07 -104.66 58.32
C ALA A 692 11.31 -105.51 59.59
N ALA A 693 11.37 -104.88 60.78
CA ALA A 693 11.50 -105.57 62.06
C ALA A 693 10.23 -106.34 62.46
N ALA A 694 9.04 -105.78 62.18
CA ALA A 694 7.76 -106.46 62.39
C ALA A 694 7.56 -107.65 61.44
N ALA A 695 8.04 -107.54 60.19
CA ALA A 695 8.04 -108.64 59.22
C ALA A 695 9.02 -109.78 59.62
N ALA A 696 10.13 -109.47 60.28
CA ALA A 696 11.06 -110.46 60.82
C ALA A 696 10.57 -111.17 62.09
N ALA A 697 9.60 -110.58 62.82
CA ALA A 697 9.07 -111.09 64.09
C ALA A 697 7.74 -111.88 63.95
N GLY A 698 7.20 -112.07 62.75
CA GLY A 698 6.06 -112.96 62.50
C GLY A 698 4.71 -112.50 63.05
N ALA A 699 4.47 -111.20 63.17
CA ALA A 699 3.18 -110.64 63.59
C ALA A 699 2.32 -110.23 62.38
N VAL A 700 1.07 -110.68 62.32
CA VAL A 700 0.08 -110.30 61.31
C VAL A 700 -0.42 -108.88 61.59
N VAL A 701 -0.20 -107.94 60.67
CA VAL A 701 -0.76 -106.58 60.73
C VAL A 701 -1.47 -106.23 59.42
N ALA A 702 -2.63 -105.59 59.56
CA ALA A 702 -3.60 -105.23 58.52
C ALA A 702 -3.03 -104.35 57.38
N GLY A 703 -3.67 -104.43 56.21
CA GLY A 703 -3.12 -104.07 54.91
C GLY A 703 -2.75 -102.59 54.63
N PRO A 704 -2.10 -102.34 53.47
CA PRO A 704 -1.29 -101.15 53.18
C PRO A 704 -2.05 -99.82 53.03
N ALA A 705 -3.38 -99.83 53.00
CA ALA A 705 -4.18 -98.62 52.80
C ALA A 705 -4.25 -97.71 54.04
N ALA A 706 -4.27 -98.27 55.25
CA ALA A 706 -4.41 -97.49 56.48
C ALA A 706 -3.13 -96.75 56.92
N VAL A 707 -1.96 -97.18 56.43
CA VAL A 707 -0.65 -96.57 56.74
C VAL A 707 -0.35 -95.38 55.81
N LEU A 708 -0.87 -95.39 54.58
CA LEU A 708 -0.72 -94.28 53.64
C LEU A 708 -1.49 -93.03 54.10
N ASP A 709 -2.73 -93.19 54.56
CA ASP A 709 -3.58 -92.05 54.97
C ASP A 709 -3.04 -91.32 56.22
N ALA A 710 -2.45 -92.05 57.17
CA ALA A 710 -1.81 -91.45 58.36
C ALA A 710 -0.50 -90.72 58.03
N GLY A 711 0.24 -91.21 57.02
CA GLY A 711 1.46 -90.57 56.51
C GLY A 711 1.16 -89.26 55.77
N VAL A 712 0.13 -89.25 54.93
CA VAL A 712 -0.30 -88.05 54.18
C VAL A 712 -0.88 -86.99 55.11
N ALA A 713 -1.63 -87.37 56.15
CA ALA A 713 -2.17 -86.43 57.14
C ALA A 713 -1.06 -85.75 57.97
N THR A 714 0.00 -86.49 58.33
CA THR A 714 1.15 -85.93 59.07
C THR A 714 2.01 -85.03 58.18
N PHE A 715 2.23 -85.40 56.91
CA PHE A 715 2.95 -84.58 55.94
C PHE A 715 2.22 -83.26 55.63
N MET A 716 0.89 -83.30 55.48
CA MET A 716 0.06 -82.09 55.29
C MET A 716 0.02 -81.18 56.52
N ARG A 717 0.22 -81.72 57.73
CA ARG A 717 0.23 -80.94 58.98
C ARG A 717 1.58 -80.27 59.24
N VAL A 718 2.68 -80.85 58.74
CA VAL A 718 4.03 -80.26 58.77
C VAL A 718 4.19 -79.16 57.71
N MET A 719 3.49 -79.27 56.58
CA MET A 719 3.51 -78.28 55.49
C MET A 719 2.66 -77.02 55.73
N ARG A 720 1.92 -76.91 56.85
CA ARG A 720 1.02 -75.77 57.16
C ARG A 720 1.50 -74.82 58.27
N LEU A 721 2.77 -74.89 58.67
CA LEU A 721 3.40 -73.99 59.65
C LEU A 721 4.58 -73.23 59.05
#